data_AF-A0A4Z0HBS3-F1
#
_entry.id   AF-A0A4Z0HBS3-F1
#
_cell.length_a   1.000
_cell.length_b   1.000
_cell.length_c   1.000
_cell.angle_alpha   90.00
_cell.angle_beta   90.00
_cell.angle_gamma   90.00
#
_symmetry.space_group_name_H-M   'P 1'
#
loop_
_entity.id
_entity.type
_entity.pdbx_description
1 polymer ?
#
loop_
_entity_poly.entity_id
_entity_poly.type
_entity_poly.pdbx_seq_one_letter_code
_entity_poly.pdbx_strand_id
1 'polypeptide(L)'
;MTLNIGVNVVEVDGRAAPTITAAPVSVAGFLLRAERGVLDTPVALRGMNDYAARFGGATKGLYGAHAVRGFFDNGGADAYAVRVLDRVGSKPAEVVLPDLGGTTPILAITAGYRGRQDPGDWGNRLSVTVAENPRAVSALPAQVRGAKTGPFALVDQQTLEIHVAGASVTITFQAADFTTIGAATAAEVAAVIARQTLGVRTVTTPDGALLLVGPGSGPNAWLSVGGTAAAALGFAGTAHGGAAVAAGSALVALTATGGLAVGSAVRLESRGMVAAPGGMAAALPADAGMAVTVDDSGKPVQIAFTAADFAGGLDHITSKEVVAAVNRQAQGFSAALAPDGKLVLMSDSFGSGSSIAVQAGAGHDATGPLGLTHAEPVAGVSQPGTVEQVSESEKYMTWTGGDLPAAVPAQLTRLRSAEFDLVVDDQGREVERFESLSMQDGLPWSVGAVVNDQHAGSRFVIATDLKSPSGPVADMPAAGTYRVGSTTAGTDGDPPRDIDFIGDPAARTGLFAFDTVDIQLLACPDSDSPGVVTACLDYVEQRGDAMFVGSPPQGSDLEGTKEYAAPFRGRKVYGALYAPWISIVNPLDTDGRDPLLLVPPVGHILGMYARVAEARGVWKAPAGDEARLASALGVEFDMTDADHTDLVRNGGVNGVRAIPGSGVVVDASRTLSTDTRWLYVNVRRLFNHVKSSLRDGLRWVAQEPHSEDLRRRVRLNVVTPFLLGLWRQGAFGSDPPEEVFSVKCDAENNPPSEVNAGNFTVEVFFYPVKPAETILIVVGQQDSGAVAKDT
;
A
#
# COMPACT_ATOMS: atom_id res chain seq x y z
N MET A 1 6.70 86.89 7.95
CA MET A 1 5.77 85.74 8.07
C MET A 1 4.67 85.99 7.06
N THR A 2 4.31 85.13 6.12
CA THR A 2 4.50 83.67 5.99
C THR A 2 4.09 83.32 4.56
N LEU A 3 4.86 82.47 3.87
CA LEU A 3 4.42 81.79 2.64
C LEU A 3 4.23 80.32 3.00
N ASN A 4 2.99 79.84 2.84
CA ASN A 4 2.63 78.44 2.99
C ASN A 4 3.27 77.63 1.85
N ILE A 5 4.05 76.61 2.21
CA ILE A 5 4.42 75.52 1.30
C ILE A 5 3.86 74.24 1.92
N GLY A 6 2.84 73.69 1.28
CA GLY A 6 2.17 72.47 1.70
C GLY A 6 3.08 71.26 1.50
N VAL A 7 3.22 70.46 2.56
CA VAL A 7 3.76 69.10 2.48
C VAL A 7 2.64 68.19 1.99
N ASN A 8 2.80 67.61 0.80
CA ASN A 8 1.97 66.48 0.38
C ASN A 8 2.49 65.21 1.07
N VAL A 9 1.70 64.66 1.98
CA VAL A 9 1.89 63.31 2.51
C VAL A 9 1.05 62.38 1.63
N VAL A 10 1.72 61.55 0.84
CA VAL A 10 1.08 60.44 0.11
C VAL A 10 1.22 59.21 0.98
N GLU A 11 0.09 58.62 1.35
CA GLU A 11 0.04 57.31 1.99
C GLU A 11 0.36 56.25 0.93
N VAL A 12 1.49 55.57 1.11
CA VAL A 12 1.89 54.46 0.24
C VAL A 12 1.60 53.19 1.02
N ASP A 13 0.67 52.36 0.53
CA ASP A 13 0.54 50.97 0.95
C ASP A 13 1.78 50.18 0.46
N GLY A 14 2.91 50.43 1.11
CA GLY A 14 4.14 49.72 0.87
C GLY A 14 3.99 48.30 1.36
N ARG A 15 3.52 47.38 0.51
CA ARG A 15 3.89 45.97 0.65
C ARG A 15 5.42 45.95 0.76
N ALA A 16 5.93 45.63 1.94
CA ALA A 16 7.36 45.45 2.16
C ALA A 16 7.92 44.54 1.05
N ALA A 17 9.05 44.92 0.46
CA ALA A 17 9.66 44.07 -0.55
C ALA A 17 9.94 42.69 0.07
N PRO A 18 9.70 41.58 -0.65
CA PRO A 18 9.97 40.25 -0.12
C PRO A 18 11.44 40.17 0.30
N THR A 19 11.71 39.67 1.50
CA THR A 19 13.08 39.38 1.93
C THR A 19 13.54 38.08 1.27
N ILE A 20 14.80 38.03 0.83
CA ILE A 20 15.37 36.79 0.31
C ILE A 20 15.57 35.81 1.46
N THR A 21 14.86 34.69 1.42
CA THR A 21 15.13 33.54 2.27
C THR A 21 16.32 32.78 1.71
N ALA A 22 17.29 32.48 2.57
CA ALA A 22 18.47 31.71 2.20
C ALA A 22 18.07 30.30 1.75
N ALA A 23 18.52 29.88 0.57
CA ALA A 23 18.23 28.56 0.03
C ALA A 23 18.97 27.46 0.84
N PRO A 24 18.44 26.23 0.91
CA PRO A 24 19.13 25.12 1.54
C PRO A 24 20.52 24.88 0.92
N VAL A 25 21.46 24.31 1.69
CA VAL A 25 22.87 24.12 1.27
C VAL A 25 23.36 22.67 1.34
N SER A 26 22.52 21.77 1.85
CA SER A 26 22.92 20.44 2.30
C SER A 26 21.90 19.33 2.06
N VAL A 27 20.80 19.60 1.33
CA VAL A 27 19.87 18.52 0.95
C VAL A 27 20.60 17.59 -0.03
N ALA A 28 20.77 16.33 0.36
CA ALA A 28 21.52 15.36 -0.43
C ALA A 28 20.62 14.55 -1.37
N GLY A 29 21.08 14.26 -2.57
CA GLY A 29 20.53 13.28 -3.50
C GLY A 29 21.47 12.10 -3.63
N PHE A 30 20.97 10.89 -3.39
CA PHE A 30 21.70 9.65 -3.57
C PHE A 30 21.11 8.86 -4.73
N LEU A 31 21.87 8.76 -5.82
CA LEU A 31 21.56 7.83 -6.91
C LEU A 31 22.23 6.49 -6.58
N LEU A 32 21.45 5.51 -6.13
CA LEU A 32 22.00 4.32 -5.48
C LEU A 32 21.32 3.03 -5.92
N ARG A 33 21.93 1.91 -5.52
CA ARG A 33 21.33 0.58 -5.56
C ARG A 33 20.88 0.20 -4.15
N ALA A 34 19.79 -0.55 -4.05
CA ALA A 34 19.21 -0.98 -2.79
C ALA A 34 18.53 -2.36 -2.92
N GLU A 35 18.32 -3.04 -1.78
CA GLU A 35 17.66 -4.36 -1.70
C GLU A 35 16.29 -4.35 -2.37
N ARG A 36 15.52 -3.28 -2.13
CA ARG A 36 14.19 -3.07 -2.69
C ARG A 36 13.91 -1.59 -2.90
N GLY A 37 12.76 -1.25 -3.47
CA GLY A 37 12.26 0.11 -3.67
C GLY A 37 11.77 0.33 -5.10
N VAL A 38 10.76 1.19 -5.26
CA VAL A 38 10.26 1.61 -6.57
C VAL A 38 11.37 2.36 -7.32
N LEU A 39 11.65 1.97 -8.55
CA LEU A 39 12.70 2.57 -9.37
C LEU A 39 12.40 4.02 -9.73
N ASP A 40 13.45 4.79 -9.95
CA ASP A 40 13.41 6.15 -10.54
C ASP A 40 12.47 7.12 -9.79
N THR A 41 12.17 6.83 -8.52
CA THR A 41 11.30 7.64 -7.67
C THR A 41 12.12 8.23 -6.54
N PRO A 42 12.21 9.57 -6.41
CA PRO A 42 12.90 10.18 -5.29
C PRO A 42 12.10 9.95 -4.01
N VAL A 43 12.76 9.36 -3.02
CA VAL A 43 12.19 9.08 -1.70
C VAL A 43 12.88 9.97 -0.68
N ALA A 44 12.11 10.80 0.03
CA ALA A 44 12.62 11.62 1.12
C ALA A 44 13.06 10.76 2.31
N LEU A 45 14.20 11.09 2.89
CA LEU A 45 14.84 10.42 4.01
C LEU A 45 15.26 11.46 5.06
N ARG A 46 14.87 11.23 6.31
CA ARG A 46 15.31 11.99 7.50
C ARG A 46 16.16 11.15 8.46
N GLY A 47 16.45 9.91 8.08
CA GLY A 47 17.29 8.99 8.82
C GLY A 47 17.22 7.57 8.28
N MET A 48 17.93 6.66 8.94
CA MET A 48 18.01 5.26 8.50
C MET A 48 16.70 4.49 8.65
N ASN A 49 15.78 4.89 9.52
CA ASN A 49 14.47 4.25 9.63
C ASN A 49 13.64 4.44 8.35
N ASP A 50 13.71 5.65 7.76
CA ASP A 50 13.04 5.93 6.48
C ASP A 50 13.68 5.11 5.36
N TYR A 51 15.02 4.99 5.36
CA TYR A 51 15.74 4.17 4.39
C TYR A 51 15.33 2.71 4.51
N ALA A 52 15.40 2.12 5.71
CA ALA A 52 15.07 0.72 5.94
C ALA A 52 13.62 0.38 5.57
N ALA A 53 12.68 1.29 5.87
CA ALA A 53 11.28 1.12 5.54
C ALA A 53 10.97 1.16 4.03
N ARG A 54 11.84 1.76 3.21
CA ARG A 54 11.63 2.00 1.78
C ARG A 54 12.52 1.16 0.87
N PHE A 55 13.75 0.93 1.31
CA PHE A 55 14.84 0.38 0.51
C PHE A 55 15.41 -0.92 1.06
N GLY A 56 14.98 -1.36 2.26
CA GLY A 56 15.51 -2.55 2.91
C GLY A 56 16.81 -2.30 3.68
N GLY A 57 17.51 -3.37 4.01
CA GLY A 57 18.71 -3.35 4.84
C GLY A 57 20.00 -3.04 4.05
N ALA A 58 21.13 -3.11 4.76
CA ALA A 58 22.42 -3.24 4.09
C ALA A 58 22.47 -4.61 3.38
N THR A 59 23.02 -4.66 2.18
CA THR A 59 23.12 -5.88 1.38
C THR A 59 24.51 -5.96 0.77
N LYS A 60 25.08 -7.15 0.74
CA LYS A 60 26.42 -7.37 0.20
C LYS A 60 26.50 -6.87 -1.24
N GLY A 61 27.50 -6.03 -1.53
CA GLY A 61 27.73 -5.46 -2.86
C GLY A 61 26.89 -4.23 -3.20
N LEU A 62 26.07 -3.72 -2.26
CA LEU A 62 25.33 -2.46 -2.40
C LEU A 62 25.83 -1.43 -1.39
N TYR A 63 26.21 -0.24 -1.86
CA TYR A 63 26.82 0.81 -1.04
C TYR A 63 25.83 1.90 -0.60
N GLY A 64 24.63 1.95 -1.19
CA GLY A 64 23.59 2.94 -0.90
C GLY A 64 23.29 3.10 0.60
N ALA A 65 23.05 2.00 1.32
CA ALA A 65 22.74 2.04 2.75
C ALA A 65 23.88 2.65 3.58
N HIS A 66 25.14 2.34 3.22
CA HIS A 66 26.33 2.84 3.90
C HIS A 66 26.58 4.33 3.60
N ALA A 67 26.34 4.78 2.37
CA ALA A 67 26.45 6.18 2.00
C ALA A 67 25.39 7.03 2.71
N VAL A 68 24.14 6.59 2.72
CA VAL A 68 23.05 7.28 3.43
C VAL A 68 23.30 7.31 4.94
N ARG A 69 23.78 6.21 5.54
CA ARG A 69 24.18 6.20 6.96
C ARG A 69 25.31 7.19 7.23
N GLY A 70 26.36 7.16 6.41
CA GLY A 70 27.50 8.05 6.51
C GLY A 70 27.09 9.52 6.46
N PHE A 71 26.11 9.88 5.65
CA PHE A 71 25.54 11.23 5.58
C PHE A 71 24.91 11.66 6.90
N PHE A 72 23.97 10.87 7.43
CA PHE A 72 23.30 11.20 8.69
C PHE A 72 24.25 11.20 9.88
N ASP A 73 25.18 10.25 9.96
CA ASP A 73 26.18 10.17 11.04
C ASP A 73 27.15 11.36 11.03
N ASN A 74 27.35 11.96 9.86
CA ASN A 74 28.24 13.10 9.71
C ASN A 74 27.51 14.44 9.75
N GLY A 75 26.23 14.49 10.16
CA GLY A 75 25.47 15.72 10.41
C GLY A 75 24.57 16.18 9.26
N GLY A 76 24.33 15.32 8.27
CA GLY A 76 23.25 15.50 7.31
C GLY A 76 21.86 15.38 7.98
N ALA A 77 20.87 16.10 7.45
CA ALA A 77 19.52 16.14 8.02
C ALA A 77 18.43 15.70 7.03
N ASP A 78 18.51 16.16 5.78
CA ASP A 78 17.52 15.86 4.74
C ASP A 78 18.22 15.27 3.51
N ALA A 79 17.67 14.16 3.03
CA ALA A 79 18.14 13.51 1.81
C ALA A 79 16.98 12.99 0.96
N TYR A 80 17.27 12.76 -0.31
CA TYR A 80 16.46 12.00 -1.24
C TYR A 80 17.30 10.86 -1.79
N ALA A 81 16.73 9.66 -1.87
CA ALA A 81 17.35 8.54 -2.55
C ALA A 81 16.51 8.14 -3.77
N VAL A 82 17.19 7.82 -4.86
CA VAL A 82 16.63 7.25 -6.08
C VAL A 82 17.30 5.91 -6.30
N ARG A 83 16.50 4.83 -6.31
CA ARG A 83 16.99 3.49 -6.61
C ARG A 83 17.10 3.29 -8.12
N VAL A 84 18.24 2.76 -8.55
CA VAL A 84 18.53 2.36 -9.92
C VAL A 84 18.79 0.85 -9.96
N LEU A 85 18.25 0.19 -10.98
CA LEU A 85 18.52 -1.20 -11.35
C LEU A 85 18.65 -1.29 -12.87
N ASP A 86 19.03 -2.46 -13.39
CA ASP A 86 18.89 -2.76 -14.81
C ASP A 86 17.41 -2.71 -15.20
N ARG A 87 17.02 -1.66 -15.94
CA ARG A 87 15.61 -1.44 -16.29
C ARG A 87 15.04 -2.51 -17.22
N VAL A 88 15.89 -3.21 -17.96
CA VAL A 88 15.45 -4.20 -18.96
C VAL A 88 15.34 -5.58 -18.34
N GLY A 89 16.33 -5.98 -17.55
CA GLY A 89 16.38 -7.30 -16.92
C GLY A 89 15.64 -7.40 -15.60
N SER A 90 15.50 -6.31 -14.83
CA SER A 90 14.87 -6.37 -13.51
C SER A 90 13.36 -6.65 -13.60
N LYS A 91 12.87 -7.51 -12.70
CA LYS A 91 11.46 -7.91 -12.64
C LYS A 91 11.00 -8.09 -11.20
N PRO A 92 9.75 -7.74 -10.86
CA PRO A 92 9.18 -8.09 -9.58
C PRO A 92 8.85 -9.59 -9.52
N ALA A 93 8.95 -10.17 -8.34
CA ALA A 93 8.49 -11.53 -8.09
C ALA A 93 6.97 -11.59 -8.19
N GLU A 94 6.43 -12.64 -8.81
CA GLU A 94 4.99 -12.78 -9.03
C GLU A 94 4.50 -14.20 -8.77
N VAL A 95 3.27 -14.28 -8.26
CA VAL A 95 2.49 -15.51 -8.23
C VAL A 95 1.08 -15.25 -8.74
N VAL A 96 0.59 -16.15 -9.58
CA VAL A 96 -0.79 -16.13 -10.07
C VAL A 96 -1.60 -17.16 -9.30
N LEU A 97 -2.63 -16.69 -8.60
CA LEU A 97 -3.52 -17.51 -7.81
C LEU A 97 -4.66 -18.03 -8.69
N PRO A 98 -5.01 -19.31 -8.58
CA PRO A 98 -6.15 -19.87 -9.29
C PRO A 98 -7.47 -19.54 -8.59
N ASP A 99 -8.55 -19.68 -9.36
CA ASP A 99 -9.94 -19.62 -8.92
C ASP A 99 -10.26 -20.67 -7.85
N LEU A 100 -11.44 -20.61 -7.24
CA LEU A 100 -11.82 -21.51 -6.15
C LEU A 100 -11.73 -23.00 -6.54
N GLY A 101 -11.91 -23.30 -7.83
CA GLY A 101 -11.76 -24.64 -8.42
C GLY A 101 -10.32 -25.08 -8.66
N GLY A 102 -9.34 -24.19 -8.52
CA GLY A 102 -7.91 -24.47 -8.69
C GLY A 102 -7.47 -24.56 -10.15
N THR A 103 -8.26 -24.07 -11.11
CA THR A 103 -8.06 -24.33 -12.54
C THR A 103 -7.77 -23.09 -13.36
N THR A 104 -8.37 -21.95 -13.04
CA THR A 104 -8.30 -20.74 -13.87
C THR A 104 -7.50 -19.66 -13.15
N PRO A 105 -6.51 -18.99 -13.78
CA PRO A 105 -5.80 -17.89 -13.15
C PRO A 105 -6.70 -16.66 -12.99
N ILE A 106 -6.79 -16.10 -11.78
CA ILE A 106 -7.71 -14.99 -11.46
C ILE A 106 -7.03 -13.77 -10.85
N LEU A 107 -5.96 -13.95 -10.08
CA LEU A 107 -5.36 -12.88 -9.31
C LEU A 107 -3.84 -13.01 -9.36
N ALA A 108 -3.17 -12.01 -9.93
CA ALA A 108 -1.73 -11.89 -9.83
C ALA A 108 -1.35 -11.10 -8.58
N ILE A 109 -0.50 -11.68 -7.74
CA ILE A 109 0.15 -11.01 -6.62
C ILE A 109 1.62 -10.81 -7.00
N THR A 110 2.02 -9.56 -7.10
CA THR A 110 3.34 -9.15 -7.59
C THR A 110 4.06 -8.34 -6.51
N ALA A 111 5.36 -8.50 -6.33
CA ALA A 111 6.15 -7.74 -5.37
C ALA A 111 6.07 -6.23 -5.68
N GLY A 112 5.81 -5.43 -4.66
CA GLY A 112 5.43 -4.04 -4.86
C GLY A 112 5.40 -3.17 -3.61
N TYR A 113 5.08 -1.90 -3.84
CA TYR A 113 4.92 -0.89 -2.81
C TYR A 113 3.79 0.07 -3.20
N ARG A 114 2.68 0.02 -2.45
CA ARG A 114 1.52 0.93 -2.54
C ARG A 114 1.01 1.08 -3.98
N GLY A 115 0.72 -0.05 -4.61
CA GLY A 115 0.21 -0.11 -5.98
C GLY A 115 1.26 0.09 -7.09
N ARG A 116 2.55 0.23 -6.76
CA ARG A 116 3.63 0.32 -7.74
C ARG A 116 4.52 -0.92 -7.67
N GLN A 117 5.00 -1.37 -8.82
CA GLN A 117 5.94 -2.49 -8.88
C GLN A 117 7.26 -2.13 -8.19
N ASP A 118 7.80 -3.11 -7.47
CA ASP A 118 9.08 -3.01 -6.76
C ASP A 118 9.92 -4.22 -7.18
N PRO A 119 10.69 -4.10 -8.27
CA PRO A 119 11.43 -5.22 -8.84
C PRO A 119 12.58 -5.65 -7.95
N GLY A 120 12.97 -6.92 -8.10
CA GLY A 120 14.16 -7.46 -7.48
C GLY A 120 13.99 -8.84 -6.87
N ASP A 121 15.12 -9.47 -6.59
CA ASP A 121 15.18 -10.81 -5.99
C ASP A 121 14.57 -10.84 -4.58
N TRP A 122 14.52 -9.69 -3.91
CA TRP A 122 13.93 -9.54 -2.58
C TRP A 122 12.49 -10.05 -2.50
N GLY A 123 11.71 -9.96 -3.59
CA GLY A 123 10.32 -10.39 -3.61
C GLY A 123 10.14 -11.92 -3.51
N ASN A 124 11.17 -12.70 -3.86
CA ASN A 124 11.13 -14.17 -3.86
C ASN A 124 11.07 -14.77 -2.44
N ARG A 125 11.33 -13.97 -1.40
CA ARG A 125 11.22 -14.39 0.00
C ARG A 125 9.81 -14.27 0.56
N LEU A 126 8.90 -13.64 -0.19
CA LEU A 126 7.53 -13.42 0.23
C LEU A 126 6.66 -14.64 -0.05
N SER A 127 5.65 -14.83 0.78
CA SER A 127 4.52 -15.71 0.49
C SER A 127 3.22 -15.03 0.85
N VAL A 128 2.12 -15.45 0.21
CA VAL A 128 0.78 -15.00 0.56
C VAL A 128 -0.09 -16.19 0.93
N THR A 129 -0.86 -16.05 2.01
CA THR A 129 -1.84 -17.03 2.45
C THR A 129 -3.24 -16.49 2.20
N VAL A 130 -4.06 -17.29 1.52
CA VAL A 130 -5.46 -17.02 1.25
C VAL A 130 -6.33 -17.95 2.09
N ALA A 131 -7.34 -17.38 2.74
CA ALA A 131 -8.37 -18.12 3.46
C ALA A 131 -9.74 -17.48 3.25
N GLU A 132 -10.80 -18.26 3.09
CA GLU A 132 -12.15 -17.70 3.00
C GLU A 132 -12.53 -16.99 4.31
N ASN A 133 -13.02 -15.75 4.22
CA ASN A 133 -13.48 -14.97 5.37
C ASN A 133 -14.68 -14.09 4.97
N PRO A 134 -15.91 -14.66 4.96
CA PRO A 134 -17.10 -14.01 4.46
C PRO A 134 -17.51 -12.84 5.36
N ARG A 135 -17.89 -11.71 4.76
CA ARG A 135 -18.46 -10.57 5.51
C ARG A 135 -19.88 -10.82 6.00
N ALA A 136 -20.64 -11.61 5.24
CA ALA A 136 -22.04 -11.91 5.52
C ALA A 136 -22.26 -13.43 5.52
N VAL A 137 -22.87 -13.90 6.61
CA VAL A 137 -23.45 -15.24 6.71
C VAL A 137 -24.85 -15.08 7.27
N SER A 138 -25.87 -15.42 6.49
CA SER A 138 -27.26 -15.32 6.94
C SER A 138 -28.01 -16.61 6.63
N ALA A 139 -28.75 -17.12 7.60
CA ALA A 139 -29.72 -18.17 7.34
C ALA A 139 -30.92 -17.62 6.59
N LEU A 140 -31.61 -18.48 5.85
CA LEU A 140 -32.91 -18.16 5.28
C LEU A 140 -34.01 -18.58 6.28
N PRO A 141 -34.87 -17.65 6.72
CA PRO A 141 -36.06 -17.99 7.47
C PRO A 141 -37.05 -18.77 6.59
N ALA A 142 -37.98 -19.49 7.22
CA ALA A 142 -39.09 -20.11 6.48
C ALA A 142 -39.86 -19.02 5.72
N GLN A 143 -40.02 -19.16 4.40
CA GLN A 143 -40.59 -18.10 3.57
C GLN A 143 -41.45 -18.65 2.43
N VAL A 144 -42.55 -17.96 2.13
CA VAL A 144 -43.50 -18.34 1.08
C VAL A 144 -43.82 -17.12 0.24
N ARG A 145 -43.52 -17.19 -1.05
CA ARG A 145 -43.83 -16.14 -2.03
C ARG A 145 -45.13 -16.45 -2.76
N GLY A 146 -46.01 -15.45 -2.88
CA GLY A 146 -47.21 -15.53 -3.71
C GLY A 146 -46.86 -15.44 -5.19
N ALA A 147 -47.51 -16.24 -6.03
CA ALA A 147 -47.29 -16.25 -7.48
C ALA A 147 -47.99 -15.11 -8.24
N LYS A 148 -48.80 -14.29 -7.55
CA LYS A 148 -49.54 -13.16 -8.14
C LYS A 148 -48.93 -11.84 -7.71
N THR A 149 -48.88 -10.90 -8.63
CA THR A 149 -48.52 -9.51 -8.39
C THR A 149 -49.80 -8.68 -8.23
N GLY A 150 -49.75 -7.67 -7.36
CA GLY A 150 -50.87 -6.78 -7.12
C GLY A 150 -51.21 -5.89 -8.33
N PRO A 151 -52.40 -5.27 -8.35
CA PRO A 151 -53.40 -5.26 -7.28
C PRO A 151 -54.17 -6.59 -7.16
N PHE A 152 -54.55 -6.94 -5.93
CA PHE A 152 -55.23 -8.18 -5.59
C PHE A 152 -56.74 -7.96 -5.50
N ALA A 153 -57.52 -8.84 -6.13
CA ALA A 153 -58.97 -8.83 -6.06
C ALA A 153 -59.45 -9.57 -4.80
N LEU A 154 -59.46 -8.88 -3.65
CA LEU A 154 -59.98 -9.39 -2.39
C LEU A 154 -61.48 -9.08 -2.25
N VAL A 155 -62.16 -9.90 -1.46
CA VAL A 155 -63.56 -9.71 -1.06
C VAL A 155 -63.60 -9.44 0.45
N ASP A 156 -64.52 -8.59 0.89
CA ASP A 156 -64.72 -8.30 2.30
C ASP A 156 -64.94 -9.59 3.12
N GLN A 157 -64.33 -9.66 4.30
CA GLN A 157 -64.32 -10.82 5.19
C GLN A 157 -63.56 -12.05 4.67
N GLN A 158 -62.79 -11.95 3.57
CA GLN A 158 -61.87 -13.03 3.21
C GLN A 158 -60.78 -13.21 4.26
N THR A 159 -60.37 -14.46 4.46
CA THR A 159 -59.40 -14.83 5.48
C THR A 159 -58.13 -15.43 4.88
N LEU A 160 -56.98 -15.08 5.48
CA LEU A 160 -55.69 -15.73 5.23
C LEU A 160 -55.30 -16.49 6.51
N GLU A 161 -55.14 -17.80 6.40
CA GLU A 161 -54.64 -18.61 7.51
C GLU A 161 -53.13 -18.80 7.32
N ILE A 162 -52.34 -18.36 8.29
CA ILE A 162 -50.89 -18.54 8.29
C ILE A 162 -50.53 -19.48 9.42
N HIS A 163 -49.83 -20.56 9.10
CA HIS A 163 -49.36 -21.49 10.13
C HIS A 163 -47.84 -21.40 10.29
N VAL A 164 -47.39 -21.25 11.53
CA VAL A 164 -45.99 -21.05 11.91
C VAL A 164 -45.67 -21.89 13.13
N ALA A 165 -44.61 -22.71 13.08
CA ALA A 165 -44.12 -23.50 14.23
C ALA A 165 -45.19 -24.32 15.00
N GLY A 166 -46.33 -24.65 14.39
CA GLY A 166 -47.44 -25.42 14.99
C GLY A 166 -48.61 -24.56 15.50
N ALA A 167 -48.51 -23.23 15.39
CA ALA A 167 -49.58 -22.29 15.69
C ALA A 167 -50.22 -21.75 14.40
N SER A 168 -51.52 -21.48 14.44
CA SER A 168 -52.29 -20.90 13.33
C SER A 168 -52.68 -19.47 13.65
N VAL A 169 -52.50 -18.56 12.71
CA VAL A 169 -52.96 -17.17 12.78
C VAL A 169 -53.91 -16.91 11.63
N THR A 170 -55.14 -16.48 11.94
CA THR A 170 -56.15 -16.14 10.94
C THR A 170 -56.23 -14.63 10.81
N ILE A 171 -55.94 -14.13 9.61
CA ILE A 171 -56.01 -12.72 9.24
C ILE A 171 -57.31 -12.50 8.48
N THR A 172 -58.08 -11.47 8.85
CA THR A 172 -59.33 -11.12 8.16
C THR A 172 -59.15 -9.81 7.42
N PHE A 173 -59.39 -9.81 6.12
CA PHE A 173 -59.35 -8.61 5.28
C PHE A 173 -60.71 -7.91 5.31
N GLN A 174 -60.75 -6.70 5.86
CA GLN A 174 -61.96 -5.88 5.92
C GLN A 174 -61.92 -4.79 4.85
N ALA A 175 -63.05 -4.48 4.23
CA ALA A 175 -63.13 -3.42 3.21
C ALA A 175 -62.60 -2.06 3.70
N ALA A 176 -62.73 -1.77 5.00
CA ALA A 176 -62.24 -0.55 5.63
C ALA A 176 -60.69 -0.45 5.70
N ASP A 177 -59.97 -1.56 5.54
CA ASP A 177 -58.50 -1.56 5.54
C ASP A 177 -57.90 -1.13 4.19
N PHE A 178 -58.72 -1.00 3.14
CA PHE A 178 -58.27 -0.75 1.78
C PHE A 178 -58.94 0.47 1.17
N THR A 179 -58.23 1.14 0.25
CA THR A 179 -58.85 2.17 -0.59
C THR A 179 -59.90 1.55 -1.52
N THR A 180 -59.61 0.37 -2.07
CA THR A 180 -60.55 -0.45 -2.85
C THR A 180 -60.17 -1.92 -2.70
N ILE A 181 -60.92 -2.69 -1.90
CA ILE A 181 -60.57 -4.09 -1.57
C ILE A 181 -60.48 -5.02 -2.80
N GLY A 182 -61.28 -4.76 -3.84
CA GLY A 182 -61.20 -5.49 -5.12
C GLY A 182 -59.99 -5.13 -5.99
N ALA A 183 -59.17 -4.16 -5.57
CA ALA A 183 -57.93 -3.75 -6.20
C ALA A 183 -56.86 -3.43 -5.13
N ALA A 184 -56.79 -4.26 -4.10
CA ALA A 184 -55.90 -4.07 -2.96
C ALA A 184 -54.43 -4.08 -3.38
N THR A 185 -53.68 -3.02 -3.07
CA THR A 185 -52.24 -2.98 -3.38
C THR A 185 -51.46 -3.94 -2.47
N ALA A 186 -50.29 -4.39 -2.92
CA ALA A 186 -49.44 -5.25 -2.10
C ALA A 186 -49.04 -4.59 -0.77
N ALA A 187 -48.81 -3.27 -0.78
CA ALA A 187 -48.51 -2.49 0.43
C ALA A 187 -49.70 -2.46 1.42
N GLU A 188 -50.93 -2.25 0.93
CA GLU A 188 -52.12 -2.31 1.79
C GLU A 188 -52.30 -3.71 2.39
N VAL A 189 -52.18 -4.78 1.58
CA VAL A 189 -52.29 -6.15 2.07
C VAL A 189 -51.20 -6.47 3.10
N ALA A 190 -49.95 -6.10 2.82
CA ALA A 190 -48.83 -6.30 3.75
C ALA A 190 -49.04 -5.56 5.08
N ALA A 191 -49.58 -4.34 5.05
CA ALA A 191 -49.88 -3.57 6.25
C ALA A 191 -50.98 -4.22 7.10
N VAL A 192 -52.02 -4.79 6.48
CA VAL A 192 -53.07 -5.54 7.20
C VAL A 192 -52.50 -6.78 7.86
N ILE A 193 -51.69 -7.55 7.12
CA ILE A 193 -51.04 -8.76 7.65
C ILE A 193 -50.12 -8.41 8.84
N ALA A 194 -49.29 -7.37 8.68
CA ALA A 194 -48.38 -6.93 9.74
C ALA A 194 -49.13 -6.44 10.99
N ARG A 195 -50.33 -5.86 10.85
CA ARG A 195 -51.15 -5.41 11.98
C ARG A 195 -51.79 -6.57 12.76
N GLN A 196 -52.12 -7.66 12.07
CA GLN A 196 -52.84 -8.81 12.65
C GLN A 196 -51.93 -9.99 13.02
N THR A 197 -50.62 -9.89 12.78
CA THR A 197 -49.66 -10.97 13.09
C THR A 197 -48.51 -10.46 13.95
N LEU A 198 -48.12 -11.26 14.96
CA LEU A 198 -46.91 -11.05 15.75
C LEU A 198 -45.91 -12.15 15.36
N GLY A 199 -44.91 -11.82 14.55
CA GLY A 199 -43.83 -12.74 14.19
C GLY A 199 -43.79 -13.21 12.72
N VAL A 200 -44.79 -12.86 11.90
CA VAL A 200 -44.70 -13.04 10.44
C VAL A 200 -44.38 -11.70 9.79
N ARG A 201 -43.23 -11.61 9.11
CA ARG A 201 -42.86 -10.44 8.32
C ARG A 201 -43.45 -10.59 6.92
N THR A 202 -44.06 -9.54 6.41
CA THR A 202 -44.52 -9.48 5.01
C THR A 202 -43.64 -8.50 4.25
N VAL A 203 -43.09 -8.94 3.13
CA VAL A 203 -42.26 -8.14 2.23
C VAL A 203 -43.01 -7.96 0.93
N THR A 204 -43.05 -6.72 0.42
CA THR A 204 -43.56 -6.45 -0.93
C THR A 204 -42.38 -6.58 -1.89
N THR A 205 -42.43 -7.55 -2.81
CA THR A 205 -41.35 -7.74 -3.77
C THR A 205 -41.33 -6.60 -4.81
N PRO A 206 -40.20 -6.32 -5.47
CA PRO A 206 -40.12 -5.25 -6.48
C PRO A 206 -41.12 -5.38 -7.63
N ASP A 207 -41.52 -6.61 -7.98
CA ASP A 207 -42.54 -6.90 -8.99
C ASP A 207 -43.98 -6.86 -8.47
N GLY A 208 -44.18 -6.55 -7.18
CA GLY A 208 -45.50 -6.34 -6.58
C GLY A 208 -46.18 -7.60 -6.04
N ALA A 209 -45.45 -8.71 -5.85
CA ALA A 209 -45.94 -9.89 -5.14
C ALA A 209 -45.73 -9.78 -3.62
N LEU A 210 -46.34 -10.70 -2.87
CA LEU A 210 -46.20 -10.79 -1.42
C LEU A 210 -45.26 -11.93 -1.04
N LEU A 211 -44.28 -11.65 -0.18
CA LEU A 211 -43.43 -12.64 0.44
C LEU A 211 -43.70 -12.67 1.94
N LEU A 212 -44.21 -13.80 2.44
CA LEU A 212 -44.40 -14.04 3.87
C LEU A 212 -43.17 -14.72 4.43
N VAL A 213 -42.70 -14.25 5.59
CA VAL A 213 -41.45 -14.67 6.21
C VAL A 213 -41.69 -14.98 7.68
N GLY A 214 -41.35 -16.19 8.09
CA GLY A 214 -41.48 -16.66 9.47
C GLY A 214 -40.43 -16.04 10.41
N PRO A 215 -40.64 -16.19 11.73
CA PRO A 215 -39.83 -15.53 12.76
C PRO A 215 -38.44 -16.15 12.97
N GLY A 216 -38.15 -17.31 12.37
CA GLY A 216 -36.91 -18.05 12.63
C GLY A 216 -36.42 -18.85 11.42
N SER A 217 -35.24 -19.45 11.58
CA SER A 217 -34.57 -20.33 10.62
C SER A 217 -34.19 -21.66 11.27
N GLY A 218 -33.71 -22.62 10.48
CA GLY A 218 -33.35 -23.95 10.97
C GLY A 218 -34.49 -24.97 10.87
N PRO A 219 -34.25 -26.25 11.19
CA PRO A 219 -35.13 -27.35 10.80
C PRO A 219 -36.56 -27.29 11.37
N ASN A 220 -36.76 -26.59 12.50
CA ASN A 220 -38.07 -26.42 13.12
C ASN A 220 -38.83 -25.18 12.61
N ALA A 221 -38.16 -24.33 11.81
CA ALA A 221 -38.78 -23.16 11.21
C ALA A 221 -39.62 -23.60 10.02
N TRP A 222 -40.93 -23.40 10.12
CA TRP A 222 -41.87 -23.69 9.05
C TRP A 222 -42.90 -22.58 8.92
N LEU A 223 -43.40 -22.44 7.69
CA LEU A 223 -44.40 -21.47 7.32
C LEU A 223 -45.32 -22.10 6.28
N SER A 224 -46.62 -21.87 6.42
CA SER A 224 -47.56 -22.21 5.37
C SER A 224 -48.77 -21.28 5.37
N VAL A 225 -49.51 -21.34 4.26
CA VAL A 225 -50.59 -20.40 3.98
C VAL A 225 -51.81 -21.15 3.45
N GLY A 226 -52.98 -20.79 3.98
CA GLY A 226 -54.29 -21.29 3.61
C GLY A 226 -55.37 -20.20 3.73
N GLY A 227 -56.63 -20.61 3.86
CA GLY A 227 -57.75 -19.68 3.93
C GLY A 227 -58.30 -19.24 2.56
N THR A 228 -59.40 -18.50 2.59
CA THR A 228 -60.18 -18.11 1.40
C THR A 228 -59.49 -17.05 0.52
N ALA A 229 -58.59 -16.24 1.11
CA ALA A 229 -57.81 -15.22 0.41
C ALA A 229 -56.56 -15.78 -0.30
N ALA A 230 -56.10 -16.99 0.05
CA ALA A 230 -54.83 -17.54 -0.43
C ALA A 230 -54.72 -17.55 -1.96
N ALA A 231 -55.79 -17.96 -2.66
CA ALA A 231 -55.80 -17.98 -4.12
C ALA A 231 -55.76 -16.59 -4.75
N ALA A 232 -56.39 -15.59 -4.13
CA ALA A 232 -56.37 -14.21 -4.62
C ALA A 232 -54.97 -13.60 -4.49
N LEU A 233 -54.27 -13.89 -3.40
CA LEU A 233 -52.90 -13.43 -3.11
C LEU A 233 -51.80 -14.26 -3.79
N GLY A 234 -52.16 -15.34 -4.49
CA GLY A 234 -51.20 -16.19 -5.21
C GLY A 234 -50.54 -17.28 -4.38
N PHE A 235 -51.08 -17.62 -3.22
CA PHE A 235 -50.64 -18.74 -2.36
C PHE A 235 -51.41 -20.05 -2.60
N ALA A 236 -52.22 -20.16 -3.67
CA ALA A 236 -52.95 -21.39 -3.97
C ALA A 236 -52.01 -22.53 -4.39
N GLY A 237 -52.20 -23.72 -3.79
CA GLY A 237 -51.44 -24.94 -4.13
C GLY A 237 -50.22 -25.23 -3.25
N THR A 238 -49.90 -24.37 -2.28
CA THR A 238 -48.76 -24.56 -1.37
C THR A 238 -49.15 -25.32 -0.10
N ALA A 239 -49.59 -26.58 -0.24
CA ALA A 239 -49.84 -27.45 0.90
C ALA A 239 -48.54 -28.14 1.38
N HIS A 240 -47.99 -27.59 2.46
CA HIS A 240 -47.15 -28.17 3.53
C HIS A 240 -46.06 -29.20 3.21
N GLY A 241 -44.80 -28.73 3.25
CA GLY A 241 -43.61 -29.57 3.37
C GLY A 241 -42.31 -28.77 3.38
N GLY A 242 -42.17 -27.76 4.24
CA GLY A 242 -40.97 -26.89 4.27
C GLY A 242 -41.07 -25.76 3.25
N ALA A 243 -41.01 -24.52 3.72
CA ALA A 243 -41.19 -23.32 2.92
C ALA A 243 -40.00 -23.18 1.94
N ALA A 244 -40.11 -23.77 0.75
CA ALA A 244 -39.06 -23.81 -0.23
C ALA A 244 -38.97 -22.50 -1.01
N VAL A 245 -37.76 -22.02 -1.24
CA VAL A 245 -37.51 -21.00 -2.26
C VAL A 245 -37.69 -21.67 -3.61
N ALA A 246 -38.66 -21.20 -4.41
CA ALA A 246 -39.01 -21.83 -5.68
C ALA A 246 -37.84 -21.78 -6.66
N ALA A 247 -37.76 -22.77 -7.56
CA ALA A 247 -36.87 -22.71 -8.70
C ALA A 247 -37.12 -21.42 -9.50
N GLY A 248 -36.07 -20.82 -10.05
CA GLY A 248 -36.16 -19.54 -10.75
C GLY A 248 -36.28 -18.30 -9.85
N SER A 249 -36.24 -18.44 -8.52
CA SER A 249 -36.32 -17.28 -7.63
C SER A 249 -34.97 -16.53 -7.61
N ALA A 250 -35.05 -15.23 -7.91
CA ALA A 250 -33.95 -14.27 -7.79
C ALA A 250 -34.06 -13.38 -6.53
N LEU A 251 -34.97 -13.73 -5.60
CA LEU A 251 -35.23 -12.99 -4.37
C LEU A 251 -35.34 -13.94 -3.18
N VAL A 252 -34.68 -13.60 -2.07
CA VAL A 252 -34.83 -14.30 -0.79
C VAL A 252 -34.91 -13.33 0.38
N ALA A 253 -35.71 -13.69 1.38
CA ALA A 253 -35.62 -13.11 2.71
C ALA A 253 -34.48 -13.73 3.50
N LEU A 254 -33.89 -12.92 4.39
CA LEU A 254 -32.75 -13.24 5.23
C LEU A 254 -33.07 -12.97 6.69
N THR A 255 -32.33 -13.60 7.61
CA THR A 255 -32.38 -13.25 9.03
C THR A 255 -31.61 -11.96 9.33
N ALA A 256 -30.52 -11.70 8.60
CA ALA A 256 -29.73 -10.48 8.62
C ALA A 256 -29.14 -10.15 7.24
N THR A 257 -28.99 -8.86 6.94
CA THR A 257 -28.37 -8.36 5.70
C THR A 257 -27.01 -7.70 5.95
N GLY A 258 -26.55 -7.64 7.21
CA GLY A 258 -25.28 -7.01 7.57
C GLY A 258 -24.11 -7.66 6.83
N GLY A 259 -23.22 -6.83 6.29
CA GLY A 259 -22.06 -7.27 5.51
C GLY A 259 -22.34 -7.45 4.01
N LEU A 260 -23.59 -7.39 3.55
CA LEU A 260 -23.94 -7.40 2.13
C LEU A 260 -23.96 -5.98 1.55
N ALA A 261 -23.49 -5.84 0.31
CA ALA A 261 -23.66 -4.64 -0.49
C ALA A 261 -24.08 -5.01 -1.92
N VAL A 262 -24.64 -4.04 -2.65
CA VAL A 262 -24.89 -4.18 -4.08
C VAL A 262 -23.56 -4.45 -4.79
N GLY A 263 -23.53 -5.46 -5.67
CA GLY A 263 -22.33 -5.95 -6.34
C GLY A 263 -21.56 -7.02 -5.58
N SER A 264 -21.90 -7.34 -4.32
CA SER A 264 -21.26 -8.45 -3.60
C SER A 264 -21.50 -9.79 -4.30
N ALA A 265 -20.45 -10.60 -4.45
CA ALA A 265 -20.60 -11.99 -4.85
C ALA A 265 -21.11 -12.81 -3.65
N VAL A 266 -22.13 -13.62 -3.88
CA VAL A 266 -22.76 -14.44 -2.85
C VAL A 266 -23.01 -15.84 -3.37
N ARG A 267 -23.03 -16.81 -2.47
CA ARG A 267 -23.50 -18.17 -2.74
C ARG A 267 -24.59 -18.54 -1.77
N LEU A 268 -25.67 -19.08 -2.32
CA LEU A 268 -26.73 -19.71 -1.57
C LEU A 268 -26.42 -21.20 -1.49
N GLU A 269 -26.32 -21.72 -0.27
CA GLU A 269 -25.96 -23.12 -0.01
C GLU A 269 -27.04 -23.79 0.85
N SER A 270 -27.52 -24.96 0.42
CA SER A 270 -28.42 -25.79 1.22
C SER A 270 -27.73 -27.05 1.74
N ARG A 271 -28.26 -27.61 2.83
CA ARG A 271 -27.87 -28.91 3.36
C ARG A 271 -28.50 -30.03 2.54
N GLY A 272 -27.78 -31.13 2.34
CA GLY A 272 -28.35 -32.39 1.85
C GLY A 272 -29.25 -33.01 2.92
N MET A 273 -30.38 -33.58 2.51
CA MET A 273 -31.38 -34.13 3.43
C MET A 273 -32.10 -35.36 2.90
N VAL A 274 -32.69 -36.12 3.81
CA VAL A 274 -33.66 -37.18 3.54
C VAL A 274 -34.84 -36.96 4.48
N ALA A 275 -36.04 -36.80 3.92
CA ALA A 275 -37.28 -36.71 4.69
C ALA A 275 -38.07 -38.02 4.56
N ALA A 276 -38.59 -38.52 5.67
CA ALA A 276 -39.45 -39.70 5.71
C ALA A 276 -40.72 -39.45 4.87
N PRO A 277 -41.04 -40.29 3.87
CA PRO A 277 -42.31 -40.21 3.17
C PRO A 277 -43.49 -40.62 4.05
N GLY A 278 -43.28 -41.58 4.97
CA GLY A 278 -44.29 -42.13 5.86
C GLY A 278 -44.27 -41.55 7.28
N GLY A 279 -45.34 -41.79 8.04
CA GLY A 279 -45.37 -41.53 9.48
C GLY A 279 -44.56 -42.56 10.26
N MET A 280 -44.13 -42.18 11.47
CA MET A 280 -43.40 -43.06 12.37
C MET A 280 -44.34 -44.05 13.08
N ALA A 281 -43.94 -45.31 13.17
CA ALA A 281 -44.63 -46.34 13.94
C ALA A 281 -44.53 -46.08 15.46
N ALA A 282 -45.45 -46.68 16.23
CA ALA A 282 -45.45 -46.55 17.69
C ALA A 282 -44.47 -47.50 18.41
N ALA A 283 -43.85 -48.44 17.68
CA ALA A 283 -42.94 -49.44 18.23
C ALA A 283 -41.79 -49.77 17.27
N LEU A 284 -40.68 -50.28 17.83
CA LEU A 284 -39.51 -50.80 17.11
C LEU A 284 -39.20 -52.24 17.58
N PRO A 285 -38.75 -53.13 16.69
CA PRO A 285 -38.24 -54.43 17.10
C PRO A 285 -36.95 -54.30 17.93
N ALA A 286 -36.65 -55.31 18.77
CA ALA A 286 -35.36 -55.40 19.45
C ALA A 286 -34.23 -55.48 18.42
N ASP A 287 -33.10 -54.84 18.72
CA ASP A 287 -31.94 -54.72 17.83
C ASP A 287 -32.24 -54.00 16.50
N ALA A 288 -33.29 -53.16 16.46
CA ALA A 288 -33.57 -52.32 15.31
C ALA A 288 -32.49 -51.24 15.11
N GLY A 289 -32.10 -51.00 13.87
CA GLY A 289 -31.15 -49.96 13.53
C GLY A 289 -31.23 -49.50 12.09
N MET A 290 -30.51 -48.42 11.80
CA MET A 290 -30.33 -47.88 10.45
C MET A 290 -28.87 -47.46 10.24
N ALA A 291 -28.45 -47.43 8.98
CA ALA A 291 -27.15 -46.98 8.56
C ALA A 291 -27.31 -45.65 7.78
N VAL A 292 -26.57 -44.62 8.17
CA VAL A 292 -26.62 -43.29 7.53
C VAL A 292 -25.28 -42.96 6.92
N THR A 293 -25.22 -42.85 5.60
CA THR A 293 -24.04 -42.35 4.87
C THR A 293 -24.19 -40.85 4.65
N VAL A 294 -23.16 -40.10 5.02
CA VAL A 294 -23.11 -38.63 4.92
C VAL A 294 -22.06 -38.23 3.88
N ASP A 295 -22.40 -37.27 3.02
CA ASP A 295 -21.51 -36.59 2.05
C ASP A 295 -20.63 -37.54 1.24
N ASP A 296 -21.23 -38.67 0.83
CA ASP A 296 -20.58 -39.74 0.07
C ASP A 296 -19.25 -40.25 0.67
N SER A 297 -19.09 -40.13 2.00
CA SER A 297 -17.89 -40.52 2.75
C SER A 297 -17.52 -42.01 2.65
N GLY A 298 -18.41 -42.84 2.09
CA GLY A 298 -18.22 -44.28 1.93
C GLY A 298 -18.24 -45.08 3.24
N LYS A 299 -18.48 -44.43 4.39
CA LYS A 299 -18.54 -45.06 5.71
C LYS A 299 -19.87 -44.72 6.40
N PRO A 300 -20.83 -45.64 6.43
CA PRO A 300 -22.11 -45.37 7.08
C PRO A 300 -21.98 -45.31 8.61
N VAL A 301 -22.57 -44.29 9.22
CA VAL A 301 -22.79 -44.19 10.66
C VAL A 301 -23.90 -45.15 11.05
N GLN A 302 -23.59 -46.10 11.94
CA GLN A 302 -24.57 -47.08 12.43
C GLN A 302 -25.36 -46.49 13.60
N ILE A 303 -26.67 -46.48 13.47
CA ILE A 303 -27.61 -46.04 14.51
C ILE A 303 -28.34 -47.28 15.02
N ALA A 304 -28.17 -47.58 16.31
CA ALA A 304 -28.87 -48.67 16.98
C ALA A 304 -29.86 -48.12 17.99
N PHE A 305 -31.07 -48.69 18.05
CA PHE A 305 -32.10 -48.31 18.99
C PHE A 305 -32.21 -49.35 20.10
N THR A 306 -32.13 -48.90 21.35
CA THR A 306 -32.23 -49.74 22.54
C THR A 306 -33.42 -49.33 23.40
N ALA A 307 -33.89 -50.21 24.29
CA ALA A 307 -34.98 -49.87 25.21
C ALA A 307 -34.66 -48.67 26.12
N ALA A 308 -33.37 -48.38 26.38
CA ALA A 308 -32.95 -47.22 27.17
C ALA A 308 -33.13 -45.88 26.46
N ASP A 309 -33.34 -45.90 25.13
CA ASP A 309 -33.56 -44.69 24.34
C ASP A 309 -34.98 -44.15 24.46
N PHE A 310 -35.92 -44.93 25.02
CA PHE A 310 -37.35 -44.63 25.06
C PHE A 310 -37.91 -44.83 26.47
N ALA A 311 -38.62 -43.84 27.01
CA ALA A 311 -39.17 -43.91 28.38
C ALA A 311 -40.20 -45.03 28.55
N GLY A 312 -40.94 -45.36 27.48
CA GLY A 312 -41.89 -46.48 27.42
C GLY A 312 -41.31 -47.79 26.88
N GLY A 313 -39.99 -47.87 26.66
CA GLY A 313 -39.35 -48.99 25.97
C GLY A 313 -39.66 -49.03 24.47
N LEU A 314 -39.21 -50.11 23.80
CA LEU A 314 -39.32 -50.25 22.34
C LEU A 314 -40.76 -50.41 21.82
N ASP A 315 -41.73 -50.72 22.69
CA ASP A 315 -43.15 -50.87 22.34
C ASP A 315 -43.93 -49.54 22.36
N HIS A 316 -43.31 -48.47 22.87
CA HIS A 316 -43.91 -47.14 23.03
C HIS A 316 -42.90 -46.04 22.72
N ILE A 317 -42.50 -45.94 21.46
CA ILE A 317 -41.57 -44.92 20.99
C ILE A 317 -42.30 -43.61 20.67
N THR A 318 -41.65 -42.47 20.93
CA THR A 318 -42.11 -41.16 20.47
C THR A 318 -41.15 -40.55 19.45
N SER A 319 -41.68 -39.72 18.54
CA SER A 319 -40.88 -39.06 17.51
C SER A 319 -39.78 -38.15 18.07
N LYS A 320 -40.01 -37.54 19.24
CA LYS A 320 -39.00 -36.74 19.94
C LYS A 320 -37.87 -37.59 20.52
N GLU A 321 -38.19 -38.75 21.08
CA GLU A 321 -37.19 -39.69 21.60
C GLU A 321 -36.36 -40.28 20.47
N VAL A 322 -36.97 -40.62 19.33
CA VAL A 322 -36.25 -41.06 18.14
C VAL A 322 -35.26 -40.00 17.67
N VAL A 323 -35.69 -38.73 17.52
CA VAL A 323 -34.77 -37.64 17.15
C VAL A 323 -33.63 -37.49 18.15
N ALA A 324 -33.90 -37.57 19.45
CA ALA A 324 -32.87 -37.49 20.49
C ALA A 324 -31.90 -38.68 20.44
N ALA A 325 -32.38 -39.89 20.16
CA ALA A 325 -31.58 -41.09 20.03
C ALA A 325 -30.67 -41.05 18.79
N VAL A 326 -31.20 -40.58 17.65
CA VAL A 326 -30.43 -40.39 16.41
C VAL A 326 -29.36 -39.33 16.61
N ASN A 327 -29.72 -38.15 17.15
CA ASN A 327 -28.75 -37.06 17.37
C ASN A 327 -27.65 -37.41 18.37
N ARG A 328 -27.90 -38.32 19.33
CA ARG A 328 -26.85 -38.82 20.25
C ARG A 328 -25.77 -39.64 19.56
N GLN A 329 -26.14 -40.32 18.48
CA GLN A 329 -25.27 -41.24 17.74
C GLN A 329 -24.76 -40.65 16.43
N ALA A 330 -25.33 -39.53 15.98
CA ALA A 330 -25.03 -38.91 14.71
C ALA A 330 -23.59 -38.37 14.64
N GLN A 331 -22.96 -38.53 13.47
CA GLN A 331 -21.64 -38.00 13.17
C GLN A 331 -21.70 -37.34 11.78
N GLY A 332 -21.60 -36.01 11.75
CA GLY A 332 -21.70 -35.23 10.51
C GLY A 332 -23.11 -35.04 9.97
N PHE A 333 -24.15 -35.45 10.71
CA PHE A 333 -25.53 -35.19 10.36
C PHE A 333 -26.38 -34.92 11.61
N SER A 334 -27.60 -34.43 11.39
CA SER A 334 -28.58 -34.18 12.45
C SER A 334 -29.97 -34.63 12.02
N ALA A 335 -30.82 -34.92 13.01
CA ALA A 335 -32.20 -35.32 12.87
C ALA A 335 -33.16 -34.26 13.45
N ALA A 336 -34.30 -34.08 12.79
CA ALA A 336 -35.37 -33.19 13.24
C ALA A 336 -36.76 -33.75 12.84
N LEU A 337 -37.82 -33.10 13.31
CA LEU A 337 -39.19 -33.42 12.91
C LEU A 337 -39.74 -32.34 11.99
N ALA A 338 -40.36 -32.77 10.90
CA ALA A 338 -41.22 -31.92 10.08
C ALA A 338 -42.52 -31.59 10.85
N PRO A 339 -43.28 -30.55 10.42
CA PRO A 339 -44.52 -30.14 11.11
C PRO A 339 -45.62 -31.20 11.16
N ASP A 340 -45.60 -32.13 10.20
CA ASP A 340 -46.49 -33.31 10.14
C ASP A 340 -46.00 -34.48 11.02
N GLY A 341 -44.92 -34.27 11.78
CA GLY A 341 -44.34 -35.24 12.70
C GLY A 341 -43.38 -36.25 12.05
N LYS A 342 -43.08 -36.11 10.76
CA LYS A 342 -42.18 -37.01 10.04
C LYS A 342 -40.71 -36.72 10.32
N LEU A 343 -39.87 -37.75 10.28
CA LEU A 343 -38.43 -37.65 10.55
C LEU A 343 -37.69 -37.05 9.34
N VAL A 344 -36.77 -36.12 9.60
CA VAL A 344 -35.87 -35.54 8.59
C VAL A 344 -34.43 -35.69 9.07
N LEU A 345 -33.56 -36.23 8.23
CA LEU A 345 -32.12 -36.33 8.45
C LEU A 345 -31.39 -35.37 7.52
N MET A 346 -30.33 -34.70 8.00
CA MET A 346 -29.67 -33.60 7.28
C MET A 346 -28.17 -33.61 7.53
N SER A 347 -27.35 -33.49 6.48
CA SER A 347 -25.89 -33.39 6.59
C SER A 347 -25.49 -32.08 7.25
N ASP A 348 -24.49 -32.04 8.13
CA ASP A 348 -23.99 -30.82 8.77
C ASP A 348 -23.18 -29.91 7.84
N SER A 349 -22.85 -30.40 6.64
CA SER A 349 -22.24 -29.60 5.58
C SER A 349 -23.28 -28.87 4.72
N PHE A 350 -22.80 -27.97 3.85
CA PHE A 350 -23.61 -27.17 2.94
C PHE A 350 -23.04 -27.24 1.53
N GLY A 351 -23.90 -27.04 0.52
CA GLY A 351 -23.50 -26.96 -0.87
C GLY A 351 -23.67 -28.28 -1.62
N SER A 352 -23.15 -28.33 -2.86
CA SER A 352 -23.38 -29.45 -3.79
C SER A 352 -22.78 -30.79 -3.37
N GLY A 353 -21.80 -30.78 -2.46
CA GLY A 353 -21.22 -32.00 -1.86
C GLY A 353 -22.00 -32.53 -0.65
N SER A 354 -23.03 -31.81 -0.20
CA SER A 354 -23.81 -32.19 0.97
C SER A 354 -24.86 -33.24 0.60
N SER A 355 -24.80 -34.44 1.20
CA SER A 355 -25.71 -35.56 0.89
C SER A 355 -26.02 -36.41 2.12
N ILE A 356 -27.19 -37.03 2.14
CA ILE A 356 -27.59 -38.04 3.13
C ILE A 356 -28.18 -39.22 2.40
N ALA A 357 -27.73 -40.43 2.72
CA ALA A 357 -28.34 -41.67 2.27
C ALA A 357 -28.60 -42.57 3.48
N VAL A 358 -29.78 -43.21 3.49
CA VAL A 358 -30.20 -44.09 4.59
C VAL A 358 -30.39 -45.50 4.07
N GLN A 359 -29.91 -46.47 4.84
CA GLN A 359 -30.04 -47.90 4.55
C GLN A 359 -30.44 -48.67 5.82
N ALA A 360 -30.93 -49.90 5.66
CA ALA A 360 -31.17 -50.80 6.77
C ALA A 360 -29.87 -51.07 7.56
N GLY A 361 -29.97 -51.11 8.89
CA GLY A 361 -28.84 -51.44 9.76
C GLY A 361 -28.50 -52.94 9.74
N ALA A 362 -27.44 -53.33 10.45
CA ALA A 362 -26.99 -54.72 10.55
C ALA A 362 -27.94 -55.66 11.33
N GLY A 363 -28.93 -55.12 12.05
CA GLY A 363 -29.95 -55.83 12.82
C GLY A 363 -31.33 -55.79 12.14
N HIS A 364 -32.40 -55.61 12.91
CA HIS A 364 -33.72 -55.38 12.34
C HIS A 364 -33.78 -54.01 11.65
N ASP A 365 -34.45 -53.93 10.51
CA ASP A 365 -34.54 -52.69 9.74
C ASP A 365 -35.45 -51.66 10.46
N ALA A 366 -34.85 -50.59 10.97
CA ALA A 366 -35.58 -49.47 11.55
C ALA A 366 -36.14 -48.51 10.48
N THR A 367 -35.67 -48.55 9.22
CA THR A 367 -36.08 -47.58 8.21
C THR A 367 -37.57 -47.66 7.89
N GLY A 368 -38.16 -48.85 7.87
CA GLY A 368 -39.61 -49.07 7.75
C GLY A 368 -40.41 -48.44 8.88
N PRO A 369 -40.22 -48.87 10.14
CA PRO A 369 -40.90 -48.28 11.29
C PRO A 369 -40.69 -46.77 11.45
N LEU A 370 -39.54 -46.24 11.02
CA LEU A 370 -39.26 -44.79 11.06
C LEU A 370 -39.84 -44.02 9.87
N GLY A 371 -40.52 -44.69 8.95
CA GLY A 371 -41.16 -44.09 7.77
C GLY A 371 -40.19 -43.66 6.68
N LEU A 372 -38.93 -44.10 6.73
CA LEU A 372 -37.83 -43.77 5.82
C LEU A 372 -37.71 -44.71 4.61
N THR A 373 -38.52 -45.78 4.53
CA THR A 373 -38.55 -46.64 3.34
C THR A 373 -38.97 -45.82 2.12
N HIS A 374 -38.23 -45.96 1.01
CA HIS A 374 -38.41 -45.16 -0.21
C HIS A 374 -38.20 -43.65 -0.04
N ALA A 375 -37.54 -43.21 1.04
CA ALA A 375 -37.17 -41.81 1.17
C ALA A 375 -36.13 -41.45 0.10
N GLU A 376 -36.44 -40.47 -0.74
CA GLU A 376 -35.53 -39.97 -1.76
C GLU A 376 -34.58 -38.91 -1.17
N PRO A 377 -33.25 -39.10 -1.29
CA PRO A 377 -32.28 -38.08 -0.95
C PRO A 377 -32.44 -36.81 -1.79
N VAL A 378 -32.40 -35.67 -1.11
CA VAL A 378 -32.26 -34.35 -1.74
C VAL A 378 -30.83 -33.90 -1.50
N ALA A 379 -30.06 -33.76 -2.57
CA ALA A 379 -28.71 -33.22 -2.49
C ALA A 379 -28.73 -31.74 -2.12
N GLY A 380 -27.69 -31.29 -1.40
CA GLY A 380 -27.46 -29.88 -1.19
C GLY A 380 -27.23 -29.15 -2.52
N VAL A 381 -27.56 -27.88 -2.56
CA VAL A 381 -27.38 -26.99 -3.72
C VAL A 381 -26.35 -25.93 -3.32
N SER A 382 -25.50 -25.54 -4.27
CA SER A 382 -24.67 -24.33 -4.17
C SER A 382 -24.93 -23.48 -5.41
N GLN A 383 -25.55 -22.33 -5.22
CA GLN A 383 -25.90 -21.41 -6.31
C GLN A 383 -25.15 -20.08 -6.13
N PRO A 384 -24.15 -19.78 -6.96
CA PRO A 384 -23.50 -18.47 -6.96
C PRO A 384 -24.39 -17.41 -7.60
N GLY A 385 -24.17 -16.15 -7.23
CA GLY A 385 -24.81 -14.97 -7.80
C GLY A 385 -24.18 -13.68 -7.33
N THR A 386 -24.67 -12.56 -7.84
CA THR A 386 -24.23 -11.21 -7.46
C THR A 386 -25.41 -10.42 -6.91
N VAL A 387 -25.25 -9.78 -5.75
CA VAL A 387 -26.30 -8.95 -5.14
C VAL A 387 -26.67 -7.80 -6.07
N GLU A 388 -27.94 -7.71 -6.45
CA GLU A 388 -28.49 -6.62 -7.25
C GLU A 388 -29.15 -5.57 -6.35
N GLN A 389 -29.90 -6.02 -5.34
CA GLN A 389 -30.52 -5.16 -4.34
C GLN A 389 -30.46 -5.82 -2.96
N VAL A 390 -30.31 -5.01 -1.92
CA VAL A 390 -30.44 -5.43 -0.53
C VAL A 390 -31.29 -4.43 0.24
N SER A 391 -32.23 -4.92 1.05
CA SER A 391 -33.07 -4.10 1.92
C SER A 391 -32.81 -4.46 3.38
N GLU A 392 -32.26 -3.52 4.15
CA GLU A 392 -32.02 -3.73 5.57
C GLU A 392 -33.30 -3.73 6.41
N SER A 393 -34.27 -2.87 6.07
CA SER A 393 -35.53 -2.75 6.79
C SER A 393 -36.42 -3.98 6.60
N GLU A 394 -36.50 -4.49 5.37
CA GLU A 394 -37.33 -5.64 5.03
C GLU A 394 -36.57 -6.97 5.06
N LYS A 395 -35.24 -6.91 5.22
CA LYS A 395 -34.31 -8.04 5.31
C LYS A 395 -34.51 -9.04 4.17
N TYR A 396 -34.39 -8.55 2.94
CA TYR A 396 -34.35 -9.38 1.74
C TYR A 396 -33.23 -8.91 0.82
N MET A 397 -32.90 -9.74 -0.15
CA MET A 397 -32.02 -9.37 -1.25
C MET A 397 -32.56 -9.91 -2.58
N THR A 398 -32.16 -9.27 -3.67
CA THR A 398 -32.20 -9.82 -5.02
C THR A 398 -30.80 -10.07 -5.55
N TRP A 399 -30.65 -11.02 -6.46
CA TRP A 399 -29.37 -11.28 -7.12
C TRP A 399 -29.53 -11.63 -8.59
N THR A 400 -28.44 -11.48 -9.34
CA THR A 400 -28.33 -11.86 -10.76
C THR A 400 -27.37 -13.03 -10.95
N GLY A 401 -27.51 -13.76 -12.07
CA GLY A 401 -26.52 -14.76 -12.51
C GLY A 401 -26.69 -16.15 -11.89
N GLY A 402 -27.84 -16.44 -11.28
CA GLY A 402 -28.05 -17.71 -10.59
C GLY A 402 -29.49 -17.95 -10.14
N ASP A 403 -30.42 -18.00 -11.08
CA ASP A 403 -31.75 -18.54 -10.81
C ASP A 403 -31.63 -19.93 -10.17
N LEU A 404 -32.32 -20.15 -9.05
CA LEU A 404 -32.27 -21.44 -8.38
C LEU A 404 -32.70 -22.56 -9.34
N PRO A 405 -31.85 -23.57 -9.61
CA PRO A 405 -32.16 -24.59 -10.62
C PRO A 405 -33.27 -25.54 -10.17
N ALA A 406 -33.43 -25.68 -8.86
CA ALA A 406 -34.48 -26.46 -8.22
C ALA A 406 -34.98 -25.72 -6.97
N ALA A 407 -36.15 -26.09 -6.48
CA ALA A 407 -36.65 -25.54 -5.24
C ALA A 407 -35.76 -26.00 -4.07
N VAL A 408 -35.37 -25.08 -3.19
CA VAL A 408 -34.51 -25.37 -2.04
C VAL A 408 -35.25 -25.11 -0.73
N PRO A 409 -35.14 -25.97 0.29
CA PRO A 409 -35.75 -25.72 1.59
C PRO A 409 -35.11 -24.50 2.26
N ALA A 410 -35.84 -23.38 2.38
CA ALA A 410 -35.29 -22.14 2.92
C ALA A 410 -34.69 -22.34 4.32
N GLN A 411 -35.37 -23.12 5.15
CA GLN A 411 -34.99 -23.38 6.53
C GLN A 411 -33.68 -24.17 6.70
N LEU A 412 -33.19 -24.82 5.63
CA LEU A 412 -31.91 -25.56 5.58
C LEU A 412 -30.87 -24.88 4.70
N THR A 413 -31.15 -23.63 4.32
CA THR A 413 -30.35 -22.87 3.38
C THR A 413 -29.73 -21.68 4.08
N ARG A 414 -28.49 -21.36 3.70
CA ARG A 414 -27.81 -20.15 4.10
C ARG A 414 -27.32 -19.39 2.88
N LEU A 415 -27.16 -18.09 3.05
CA LEU A 415 -26.41 -17.22 2.18
C LEU A 415 -25.05 -16.95 2.80
N ARG A 416 -24.01 -16.99 1.98
CA ARG A 416 -22.65 -16.59 2.32
C ARG A 416 -22.10 -15.66 1.26
N SER A 417 -21.44 -14.58 1.65
CA SER A 417 -20.69 -13.72 0.72
C SER A 417 -19.30 -14.30 0.42
N ALA A 418 -18.76 -13.96 -0.75
CA ALA A 418 -17.47 -14.46 -1.22
C ALA A 418 -16.36 -13.42 -0.99
N GLU A 419 -15.80 -13.45 0.21
CA GLU A 419 -14.61 -12.69 0.59
C GLU A 419 -13.54 -13.59 1.20
N PHE A 420 -12.30 -13.12 1.16
CA PHE A 420 -11.12 -13.85 1.60
C PHE A 420 -10.14 -12.93 2.33
N ASP A 421 -9.36 -13.51 3.24
CA ASP A 421 -8.20 -12.85 3.82
C ASP A 421 -6.98 -13.06 2.91
N LEU A 422 -6.16 -12.01 2.79
CA LEU A 422 -4.84 -12.08 2.18
C LEU A 422 -3.79 -11.71 3.23
N VAL A 423 -3.00 -12.70 3.64
CA VAL A 423 -1.92 -12.53 4.62
C VAL A 423 -0.59 -12.56 3.88
N VAL A 424 0.20 -11.50 3.99
CA VAL A 424 1.54 -11.41 3.41
C VAL A 424 2.56 -11.78 4.48
N ASP A 425 3.42 -12.73 4.12
CA ASP A 425 4.47 -13.27 4.96
C ASP A 425 5.84 -13.06 4.32
N ASP A 426 6.82 -12.78 5.16
CA ASP A 426 8.22 -12.58 4.79
C ASP A 426 9.08 -13.53 5.62
N GLN A 427 9.55 -14.60 4.98
CA GLN A 427 10.38 -15.65 5.62
C GLN A 427 9.76 -16.26 6.90
N GLY A 428 8.44 -16.48 6.91
CA GLY A 428 7.71 -17.06 8.05
C GLY A 428 7.26 -16.06 9.11
N ARG A 429 7.44 -14.75 8.86
CA ARG A 429 6.88 -13.68 9.67
C ARG A 429 5.77 -12.94 8.92
N GLU A 430 4.57 -12.95 9.48
CA GLU A 430 3.45 -12.11 9.01
C GLU A 430 3.86 -10.63 9.05
N VAL A 431 3.82 -9.97 7.89
CA VAL A 431 4.17 -8.55 7.73
C VAL A 431 2.93 -7.68 7.55
N GLU A 432 1.90 -8.18 6.86
CA GLU A 432 0.65 -7.46 6.56
C GLU A 432 -0.50 -8.46 6.44
N ARG A 433 -1.71 -8.05 6.84
CA ARG A 433 -2.95 -8.82 6.71
C ARG A 433 -4.05 -7.90 6.21
N PHE A 434 -4.78 -8.39 5.22
CA PHE A 434 -5.95 -7.73 4.66
C PHE A 434 -7.13 -8.68 4.81
N GLU A 435 -8.15 -8.25 5.55
CA GLU A 435 -9.27 -9.10 5.92
C GLU A 435 -10.49 -8.88 5.03
N SER A 436 -11.17 -9.97 4.72
CA SER A 436 -12.44 -9.97 3.98
C SER A 436 -12.41 -9.09 2.72
N LEU A 437 -11.42 -9.32 1.86
CA LEU A 437 -11.29 -8.73 0.53
C LEU A 437 -12.25 -9.38 -0.46
N SER A 438 -12.70 -8.62 -1.45
CA SER A 438 -13.54 -9.14 -2.54
C SER A 438 -12.81 -9.07 -3.89
N MET A 439 -13.14 -9.98 -4.79
CA MET A 439 -12.75 -9.90 -6.20
C MET A 439 -13.71 -9.03 -7.02
N GLN A 440 -14.84 -8.59 -6.46
CA GLN A 440 -15.80 -7.77 -7.17
C GLN A 440 -15.33 -6.31 -7.29
N ASP A 441 -15.22 -5.84 -8.53
CA ASP A 441 -14.93 -4.45 -8.84
C ASP A 441 -16.01 -3.50 -8.29
N GLY A 442 -15.60 -2.27 -7.99
CA GLY A 442 -16.51 -1.22 -7.51
C GLY A 442 -16.85 -1.30 -6.03
N LEU A 443 -16.55 -2.41 -5.34
CA LEU A 443 -16.63 -2.48 -3.88
C LEU A 443 -15.45 -1.75 -3.24
N PRO A 444 -15.66 -1.00 -2.13
CA PRO A 444 -14.57 -0.35 -1.40
C PRO A 444 -13.53 -1.31 -0.82
N TRP A 445 -13.91 -2.57 -0.62
CA TRP A 445 -13.04 -3.66 -0.14
C TRP A 445 -12.61 -4.62 -1.26
N SER A 446 -12.65 -4.18 -2.52
CA SER A 446 -12.07 -4.97 -3.60
C SER A 446 -10.56 -5.10 -3.40
N VAL A 447 -10.01 -6.27 -3.75
CA VAL A 447 -8.60 -6.57 -3.51
C VAL A 447 -7.68 -5.53 -4.16
N GLY A 448 -7.99 -5.10 -5.38
CA GLY A 448 -7.23 -4.06 -6.08
C GLY A 448 -7.33 -2.70 -5.40
N ALA A 449 -8.52 -2.28 -4.94
CA ALA A 449 -8.70 -1.00 -4.28
C ALA A 449 -7.97 -0.93 -2.93
N VAL A 450 -8.02 -2.00 -2.13
CA VAL A 450 -7.43 -2.03 -0.79
C VAL A 450 -5.92 -2.27 -0.87
N VAL A 451 -5.48 -3.31 -1.58
CA VAL A 451 -4.06 -3.71 -1.60
C VAL A 451 -3.22 -2.69 -2.38
N ASN A 452 -3.75 -2.07 -3.43
CA ASN A 452 -2.99 -1.13 -4.24
C ASN A 452 -3.17 0.35 -3.84
N ASP A 453 -3.89 0.66 -2.75
CA ASP A 453 -4.07 2.04 -2.32
C ASP A 453 -2.70 2.72 -2.08
N GLN A 454 -2.52 3.91 -2.67
CA GLN A 454 -1.24 4.61 -2.65
C GLN A 454 -0.82 5.11 -1.26
N HIS A 455 -1.75 5.20 -0.31
CA HIS A 455 -1.53 5.73 1.03
C HIS A 455 -1.62 4.63 2.10
N ALA A 456 -2.58 3.71 1.97
CA ALA A 456 -2.99 2.72 2.95
C ALA A 456 -2.84 1.26 2.48
N GLY A 457 -2.50 1.00 1.21
CA GLY A 457 -2.35 -0.35 0.65
C GLY A 457 -1.09 -1.11 1.07
N SER A 458 -0.77 -2.23 0.44
CA SER A 458 0.38 -3.04 0.85
C SER A 458 1.72 -2.34 0.61
N ARG A 459 2.69 -2.58 1.50
CA ARG A 459 4.08 -2.16 1.32
C ARG A 459 4.96 -3.27 0.74
N PHE A 460 4.40 -4.43 0.43
CA PHE A 460 5.15 -5.60 -0.03
C PHE A 460 4.63 -6.20 -1.33
N VAL A 461 3.33 -6.08 -1.60
CA VAL A 461 2.71 -6.65 -2.80
C VAL A 461 1.78 -5.67 -3.50
N ILE A 462 1.46 -5.96 -4.75
CA ILE A 462 0.33 -5.42 -5.50
C ILE A 462 -0.56 -6.58 -5.91
N ALA A 463 -1.85 -6.30 -6.07
CA ALA A 463 -2.84 -7.27 -6.49
C ALA A 463 -3.50 -6.84 -7.80
N THR A 464 -3.37 -7.67 -8.83
CA THR A 464 -3.98 -7.40 -10.15
C THR A 464 -4.99 -8.49 -10.45
N ASP A 465 -6.26 -8.12 -10.48
CA ASP A 465 -7.32 -8.98 -10.97
C ASP A 465 -7.16 -9.20 -12.48
N LEU A 466 -7.07 -10.47 -12.88
CA LEU A 466 -6.86 -10.92 -14.26
C LEU A 466 -8.17 -10.97 -15.07
N LYS A 467 -9.30 -10.59 -14.48
CA LYS A 467 -10.63 -10.49 -15.12
C LYS A 467 -11.08 -11.82 -15.71
N SER A 468 -11.01 -12.86 -14.90
CA SER A 468 -11.41 -14.21 -15.29
C SER A 468 -12.92 -14.30 -15.59
N PRO A 469 -13.34 -15.18 -16.51
CA PRO A 469 -14.75 -15.48 -16.75
C PRO A 469 -15.35 -16.48 -15.75
N SER A 470 -14.64 -16.90 -14.68
CA SER A 470 -15.10 -17.93 -13.72
C SER A 470 -16.48 -17.67 -13.11
N GLY A 471 -17.01 -16.45 -13.22
CA GLY A 471 -18.32 -16.07 -12.70
C GLY A 471 -18.27 -15.70 -11.22
N PRO A 472 -19.36 -15.14 -10.67
CA PRO A 472 -19.37 -14.68 -9.29
C PRO A 472 -19.07 -15.85 -8.33
N VAL A 473 -18.36 -15.58 -7.23
CA VAL A 473 -17.89 -16.57 -6.23
C VAL A 473 -16.76 -17.48 -6.70
N ALA A 474 -16.88 -18.11 -7.87
CA ALA A 474 -15.82 -18.97 -8.40
C ALA A 474 -14.54 -18.17 -8.67
N ASP A 475 -14.68 -16.91 -9.07
CA ASP A 475 -13.61 -15.92 -9.21
C ASP A 475 -12.94 -15.51 -7.88
N MET A 476 -13.18 -16.19 -6.76
CA MET A 476 -12.43 -16.01 -5.51
C MET A 476 -11.15 -16.86 -5.50
N PRO A 477 -10.00 -16.37 -4.99
CA PRO A 477 -8.77 -17.16 -4.93
C PRO A 477 -8.93 -18.41 -4.07
N ALA A 478 -8.41 -19.54 -4.57
CA ALA A 478 -8.35 -20.78 -3.81
C ALA A 478 -7.58 -20.57 -2.50
N ALA A 479 -8.05 -21.22 -1.45
CA ALA A 479 -7.38 -21.19 -0.15
C ALA A 479 -6.04 -21.94 -0.20
N GLY A 480 -5.00 -21.36 0.39
CA GLY A 480 -3.67 -21.94 0.38
C GLY A 480 -2.57 -20.91 0.63
N THR A 481 -1.34 -21.40 0.72
CA THR A 481 -0.14 -20.55 0.81
C THR A 481 0.65 -20.62 -0.50
N TYR A 482 0.90 -19.46 -1.08
CA TYR A 482 1.50 -19.28 -2.39
C TYR A 482 2.82 -18.50 -2.26
N ARG A 483 3.91 -19.03 -2.79
CA ARG A 483 5.20 -18.30 -2.80
C ARG A 483 5.18 -17.23 -3.88
N VAL A 484 5.40 -15.98 -3.51
CA VAL A 484 5.59 -14.90 -4.48
C VAL A 484 6.92 -15.17 -5.19
N GLY A 485 6.91 -15.21 -6.52
CA GLY A 485 8.05 -15.66 -7.33
C GLY A 485 7.87 -17.04 -7.97
N SER A 486 6.82 -17.79 -7.61
CA SER A 486 6.57 -19.13 -8.17
C SER A 486 6.06 -19.11 -9.61
N THR A 487 5.40 -18.04 -10.05
CA THR A 487 5.01 -17.87 -11.47
C THR A 487 6.12 -17.18 -12.25
N THR A 488 6.60 -16.05 -11.73
CA THR A 488 7.76 -15.33 -12.28
C THR A 488 8.68 -14.97 -11.14
N ALA A 489 9.89 -15.53 -11.11
CA ALA A 489 10.89 -15.15 -10.11
C ALA A 489 11.27 -13.67 -10.29
N GLY A 490 11.30 -12.93 -9.18
CA GLY A 490 11.83 -11.59 -9.15
C GLY A 490 13.33 -11.64 -9.39
N THR A 491 13.89 -10.59 -10.01
CA THR A 491 15.32 -10.48 -10.24
C THR A 491 15.74 -9.02 -10.30
N ASP A 492 16.92 -8.72 -9.78
CA ASP A 492 17.54 -7.39 -9.91
C ASP A 492 18.07 -7.12 -11.34
N GLY A 493 18.07 -8.14 -12.22
CA GLY A 493 18.63 -8.06 -13.57
C GLY A 493 20.17 -8.16 -13.56
N ASP A 494 20.78 -7.73 -14.67
CA ASP A 494 22.23 -7.58 -14.74
C ASP A 494 22.69 -6.37 -13.89
N PRO A 495 24.00 -6.23 -13.58
CA PRO A 495 24.50 -5.00 -12.99
C PRO A 495 24.07 -3.77 -13.84
N PRO A 496 23.53 -2.70 -13.21
CA PRO A 496 23.00 -1.56 -13.97
C PRO A 496 24.10 -0.92 -14.83
N ARG A 497 23.73 -0.56 -16.06
CA ARG A 497 24.65 0.09 -16.99
C ARG A 497 24.61 1.60 -16.80
N ASP A 498 25.57 2.30 -17.41
CA ASP A 498 25.63 3.77 -17.36
C ASP A 498 24.28 4.42 -17.73
N ILE A 499 23.60 3.91 -18.76
CA ILE A 499 22.32 4.45 -19.21
C ILE A 499 21.21 4.39 -18.13
N ASP A 500 21.27 3.41 -17.22
CA ASP A 500 20.29 3.26 -16.16
C ASP A 500 20.49 4.36 -15.09
N PHE A 501 21.75 4.67 -14.76
CA PHE A 501 22.10 5.77 -13.86
C PHE A 501 21.86 7.14 -14.51
N ILE A 502 22.29 7.33 -15.75
CA ILE A 502 22.13 8.60 -16.49
C ILE A 502 20.64 8.90 -16.66
N GLY A 503 19.88 7.91 -17.12
CA GLY A 503 18.44 7.99 -17.33
C GLY A 503 18.04 8.90 -18.50
N ASP A 504 16.75 9.24 -18.51
CA ASP A 504 16.11 10.05 -19.55
C ASP A 504 15.38 11.25 -18.93
N PRO A 505 15.62 12.49 -19.40
CA PRO A 505 14.99 13.69 -18.88
C PRO A 505 13.46 13.73 -19.03
N ALA A 506 12.92 13.24 -20.15
CA ALA A 506 11.49 13.30 -20.42
C ALA A 506 10.71 12.31 -19.54
N ALA A 507 11.27 11.12 -19.35
CA ALA A 507 10.74 10.09 -18.47
C ALA A 507 11.05 10.34 -16.98
N ARG A 508 11.94 11.30 -16.66
CA ARG A 508 12.41 11.62 -15.30
C ARG A 508 13.00 10.40 -14.59
N THR A 509 13.96 9.78 -15.24
CA THR A 509 14.59 8.56 -14.74
C THR A 509 16.07 8.77 -14.49
N GLY A 510 16.72 7.91 -13.69
CA GLY A 510 18.12 8.04 -13.32
C GLY A 510 18.39 9.36 -12.59
N LEU A 511 19.40 10.11 -13.05
CA LEU A 511 19.72 11.44 -12.54
C LEU A 511 18.53 12.41 -12.61
N PHE A 512 17.74 12.34 -13.68
CA PHE A 512 16.64 13.28 -13.92
C PHE A 512 15.41 13.01 -13.04
N ALA A 513 15.38 11.91 -12.28
CA ALA A 513 14.37 11.70 -11.23
C ALA A 513 14.42 12.80 -10.16
N PHE A 514 15.61 13.36 -9.91
CA PHE A 514 15.79 14.45 -8.96
C PHE A 514 15.21 15.79 -9.43
N ASP A 515 14.80 15.95 -10.69
CA ASP A 515 14.20 17.22 -11.16
C ASP A 515 12.84 17.54 -10.52
N THR A 516 12.29 16.59 -9.75
CA THR A 516 11.06 16.77 -8.98
C THR A 516 11.31 17.21 -7.53
N VAL A 517 12.57 17.30 -7.10
CA VAL A 517 12.98 17.62 -5.72
C VAL A 517 14.20 18.54 -5.68
N ASP A 518 14.29 19.41 -4.67
CA ASP A 518 15.38 20.37 -4.57
C ASP A 518 16.58 19.82 -3.77
N ILE A 519 17.53 19.19 -4.45
CA ILE A 519 18.82 18.75 -3.85
C ILE A 519 19.94 19.77 -4.12
N GLN A 520 20.91 19.91 -3.20
CA GLN A 520 22.12 20.73 -3.41
C GLN A 520 23.41 19.90 -3.45
N LEU A 521 23.36 18.67 -2.97
CA LEU A 521 24.48 17.74 -2.97
C LEU A 521 24.05 16.48 -3.72
N LEU A 522 24.90 15.93 -4.58
CA LEU A 522 24.64 14.72 -5.34
C LEU A 522 25.77 13.72 -5.12
N ALA A 523 25.43 12.45 -4.86
CA ALA A 523 26.37 11.34 -4.84
C ALA A 523 25.78 10.13 -5.57
N CYS A 524 26.66 9.35 -6.21
CA CYS A 524 26.35 8.08 -6.85
C CYS A 524 27.26 6.98 -6.27
N PRO A 525 26.97 6.45 -5.06
CA PRO A 525 27.88 5.54 -4.36
C PRO A 525 28.07 4.18 -5.03
N ASP A 526 27.16 3.79 -5.93
CA ASP A 526 27.14 2.45 -6.54
C ASP A 526 27.68 2.43 -7.98
N SER A 527 28.25 3.53 -8.48
CA SER A 527 28.90 3.59 -9.78
C SER A 527 30.09 4.54 -9.77
N ASP A 528 31.22 4.04 -10.24
CA ASP A 528 32.47 4.76 -10.51
C ASP A 528 32.79 4.81 -12.01
N SER A 529 31.83 4.43 -12.87
CA SER A 529 32.01 4.48 -14.32
C SER A 529 32.28 5.92 -14.78
N PRO A 530 33.28 6.15 -15.66
CA PRO A 530 33.53 7.47 -16.20
C PRO A 530 32.32 8.12 -16.90
N GLY A 531 31.45 7.31 -17.53
CA GLY A 531 30.24 7.81 -18.16
C GLY A 531 29.24 8.37 -17.16
N VAL A 532 29.04 7.66 -16.03
CA VAL A 532 28.13 8.11 -14.95
C VAL A 532 28.69 9.33 -14.24
N VAL A 533 30.00 9.36 -13.93
CA VAL A 533 30.62 10.52 -13.28
C VAL A 533 30.53 11.77 -14.16
N THR A 534 30.81 11.64 -15.46
CA THR A 534 30.65 12.75 -16.42
C THR A 534 29.22 13.26 -16.43
N ALA A 535 28.24 12.36 -16.53
CA ALA A 535 26.83 12.74 -16.53
C ALA A 535 26.39 13.41 -15.21
N CYS A 536 26.90 12.96 -14.06
CA CYS A 536 26.62 13.59 -12.78
C CYS A 536 27.17 15.02 -12.73
N LEU A 537 28.41 15.24 -13.22
CA LEU A 537 29.04 16.55 -13.31
C LEU A 537 28.28 17.48 -14.25
N ASP A 538 27.90 16.99 -15.43
CA ASP A 538 27.12 17.74 -16.42
C ASP A 538 25.74 18.12 -15.86
N TYR A 539 25.07 17.19 -15.17
CA TYR A 539 23.77 17.43 -14.55
C TYR A 539 23.83 18.56 -13.51
N VAL A 540 24.79 18.52 -12.59
CA VAL A 540 24.92 19.58 -11.57
C VAL A 540 25.44 20.90 -12.15
N GLU A 541 26.21 20.87 -13.25
CA GLU A 541 26.62 22.08 -13.96
C GLU A 541 25.44 22.77 -14.66
N GLN A 542 24.60 21.99 -15.37
CA GLN A 542 23.41 22.51 -16.07
C GLN A 542 22.43 23.16 -15.10
N ARG A 543 22.21 22.55 -13.93
CA ARG A 543 21.44 23.17 -12.84
C ARG A 543 22.15 24.37 -12.24
N GLY A 544 23.44 24.22 -11.98
CA GLY A 544 24.33 25.22 -11.42
C GLY A 544 23.98 25.68 -10.00
N ASP A 545 23.14 24.93 -9.29
CA ASP A 545 22.78 25.13 -7.87
C ASP A 545 23.10 23.90 -7.00
N ALA A 546 23.62 22.82 -7.60
CA ALA A 546 24.03 21.61 -6.90
C ALA A 546 25.54 21.31 -7.10
N MET A 547 26.06 20.37 -6.33
CA MET A 547 27.45 19.91 -6.42
C MET A 547 27.52 18.38 -6.32
N PHE A 548 28.31 17.76 -7.21
CA PHE A 548 28.56 16.32 -7.21
C PHE A 548 29.77 15.96 -6.34
N VAL A 549 29.67 14.86 -5.59
CA VAL A 549 30.77 14.24 -4.85
C VAL A 549 30.89 12.78 -5.27
N GLY A 550 32.07 12.44 -5.79
CA GLY A 550 32.41 11.09 -6.24
C GLY A 550 33.66 10.55 -5.57
N SER A 551 33.99 9.30 -5.88
CA SER A 551 35.22 8.64 -5.48
C SER A 551 35.77 7.83 -6.66
N PRO A 552 37.09 7.67 -6.78
CA PRO A 552 37.69 6.71 -7.71
C PRO A 552 37.28 5.26 -7.41
N PRO A 553 37.49 4.34 -8.36
CA PRO A 553 37.28 2.91 -8.14
C PRO A 553 38.10 2.38 -6.97
N GLN A 554 37.50 1.45 -6.22
CA GLN A 554 38.17 0.75 -5.13
C GLN A 554 39.45 0.07 -5.65
N GLY A 555 40.53 0.12 -4.87
CA GLY A 555 41.83 -0.48 -5.20
C GLY A 555 42.70 0.36 -6.12
N SER A 556 42.25 1.57 -6.52
CA SER A 556 43.09 2.50 -7.27
C SER A 556 44.24 2.98 -6.40
N ASP A 557 45.48 2.85 -6.88
CA ASP A 557 46.63 3.49 -6.23
C ASP A 557 46.65 5.02 -6.51
N LEU A 558 47.70 5.70 -6.04
CA LEU A 558 47.84 7.15 -6.21
C LEU A 558 47.88 7.57 -7.68
N GLU A 559 48.60 6.84 -8.54
CA GLU A 559 48.67 7.15 -9.97
C GLU A 559 47.35 6.84 -10.67
N GLY A 560 46.78 5.66 -10.45
CA GLY A 560 45.48 5.27 -11.01
C GLY A 560 44.36 6.23 -10.59
N THR A 561 44.41 6.76 -9.36
CA THR A 561 43.48 7.81 -8.91
C THR A 561 43.62 9.09 -9.73
N LYS A 562 44.85 9.53 -10.03
CA LYS A 562 45.10 10.72 -10.85
C LYS A 562 44.68 10.50 -12.30
N GLU A 563 44.98 9.33 -12.86
CA GLU A 563 44.58 8.93 -14.21
C GLU A 563 43.05 8.91 -14.35
N TYR A 564 42.36 8.34 -13.37
CA TYR A 564 40.90 8.33 -13.30
C TYR A 564 40.31 9.75 -13.23
N ALA A 565 40.90 10.63 -12.43
CA ALA A 565 40.38 11.99 -12.24
C ALA A 565 40.64 12.92 -13.44
N ALA A 566 41.72 12.70 -14.19
CA ALA A 566 42.15 13.54 -15.30
C ALA A 566 41.05 13.93 -16.31
N PRO A 567 40.21 13.01 -16.85
CA PRO A 567 39.17 13.35 -17.82
C PRO A 567 38.07 14.26 -17.26
N PHE A 568 37.88 14.31 -15.94
CA PHE A 568 36.82 15.11 -15.31
C PHE A 568 37.27 16.53 -14.95
N ARG A 569 38.53 16.87 -15.19
CA ARG A 569 39.08 18.19 -14.89
C ARG A 569 38.75 19.18 -15.99
N GLY A 570 38.26 20.35 -15.59
CA GLY A 570 37.81 21.38 -16.51
C GLY A 570 37.98 22.78 -15.95
N ARG A 571 37.79 23.80 -16.79
CA ARG A 571 37.97 25.19 -16.35
C ARG A 571 37.01 25.55 -15.21
N LYS A 572 35.76 25.12 -15.23
CA LYS A 572 34.78 25.36 -14.17
C LYS A 572 34.03 24.05 -13.96
N VAL A 573 34.14 23.47 -12.77
CA VAL A 573 33.53 22.17 -12.47
C VAL A 573 32.73 22.25 -11.18
N TYR A 574 31.54 21.64 -11.17
CA TYR A 574 30.60 21.62 -10.04
C TYR A 574 30.73 20.31 -9.23
N GLY A 575 31.93 19.77 -9.11
CA GLY A 575 32.14 18.53 -8.36
C GLY A 575 33.56 18.34 -7.84
N ALA A 576 33.69 17.37 -6.95
CA ALA A 576 34.94 17.01 -6.29
C ALA A 576 35.03 15.48 -6.12
N LEU A 577 36.25 14.96 -6.21
CA LEU A 577 36.54 13.55 -5.92
C LEU A 577 37.28 13.42 -4.59
N TYR A 578 37.02 12.32 -3.89
CA TYR A 578 37.62 11.98 -2.61
C TYR A 578 38.22 10.58 -2.65
N ALA A 579 39.45 10.46 -2.19
CA ALA A 579 40.19 9.20 -2.15
C ALA A 579 41.05 9.12 -0.88
N PRO A 580 41.31 7.92 -0.35
CA PRO A 580 40.83 6.63 -0.86
C PRO A 580 39.48 6.24 -0.25
N TRP A 581 39.06 4.98 -0.45
CA TRP A 581 37.91 4.43 0.26
C TRP A 581 38.17 4.37 1.77
N ILE A 582 37.11 4.37 2.58
CA ILE A 582 37.22 4.32 4.04
C ILE A 582 36.71 2.99 4.58
N SER A 583 37.28 2.54 5.70
CA SER A 583 36.77 1.37 6.41
C SER A 583 35.78 1.77 7.48
N ILE A 584 34.67 1.05 7.55
CA ILE A 584 33.63 1.17 8.59
C ILE A 584 33.47 -0.17 9.29
N VAL A 585 32.77 -0.20 10.43
CA VAL A 585 32.29 -1.46 11.00
C VAL A 585 31.40 -2.15 9.99
N ASN A 586 31.65 -3.43 9.71
CA ASN A 586 30.84 -4.22 8.79
C ASN A 586 29.50 -4.60 9.47
N PRO A 587 28.35 -4.03 9.06
CA PRO A 587 27.07 -4.39 9.66
C PRO A 587 26.52 -5.72 9.13
N LEU A 588 27.15 -6.30 8.12
CA LEU A 588 26.78 -7.60 7.52
C LEU A 588 27.50 -8.77 8.21
N ASP A 589 28.49 -8.50 9.06
CA ASP A 589 29.22 -9.54 9.77
C ASP A 589 28.41 -10.05 10.96
N THR A 590 27.94 -11.30 10.87
CA THR A 590 27.20 -11.97 11.95
C THR A 590 28.10 -12.79 12.87
N ASP A 591 29.30 -13.14 12.41
CA ASP A 591 30.16 -14.16 13.03
C ASP A 591 31.49 -13.59 13.56
N GLY A 592 31.73 -12.30 13.36
CA GLY A 592 32.93 -11.59 13.81
C GLY A 592 34.18 -11.87 12.97
N ARG A 593 34.03 -12.46 11.77
CA ARG A 593 35.16 -12.90 10.94
C ARG A 593 35.63 -11.83 9.95
N ASP A 594 34.77 -10.88 9.62
CA ASP A 594 35.05 -9.83 8.65
C ASP A 594 34.55 -8.48 9.20
N PRO A 595 35.16 -7.96 10.28
CA PRO A 595 34.59 -6.89 11.09
C PRO A 595 34.62 -5.51 10.42
N LEU A 596 35.33 -5.38 9.29
CA LEU A 596 35.51 -4.11 8.58
C LEU A 596 35.05 -4.22 7.14
N LEU A 597 34.36 -3.18 6.66
CA LEU A 597 33.92 -3.07 5.27
C LEU A 597 34.47 -1.79 4.66
N LEU A 598 35.06 -1.88 3.47
CA LEU A 598 35.43 -0.70 2.68
C LEU A 598 34.21 -0.16 1.96
N VAL A 599 34.02 1.16 2.04
CA VAL A 599 32.92 1.88 1.39
C VAL A 599 33.42 3.17 0.77
N PRO A 600 32.80 3.67 -0.32
CA PRO A 600 33.16 4.96 -0.87
C PRO A 600 32.81 6.07 0.14
N PRO A 601 33.67 7.07 0.34
CA PRO A 601 33.47 8.06 1.40
C PRO A 601 32.36 9.07 1.07
N VAL A 602 31.75 9.02 -0.13
CA VAL A 602 30.87 10.07 -0.68
C VAL A 602 29.76 10.50 0.28
N GLY A 603 29.06 9.55 0.93
CA GLY A 603 28.02 9.87 1.91
C GLY A 603 28.54 10.58 3.15
N HIS A 604 29.68 10.13 3.67
CA HIS A 604 30.37 10.73 4.81
C HIS A 604 30.81 12.15 4.49
N ILE A 605 31.32 12.37 3.27
CA ILE A 605 31.68 13.71 2.77
C ILE A 605 30.46 14.62 2.68
N LEU A 606 29.33 14.15 2.12
CA LEU A 606 28.11 14.96 2.02
C LEU A 606 27.57 15.33 3.41
N GLY A 607 27.64 14.42 4.37
CA GLY A 607 27.24 14.71 5.76
C GLY A 607 28.18 15.73 6.39
N MET A 608 29.50 15.54 6.22
CA MET A 608 30.50 16.47 6.73
C MET A 608 30.36 17.87 6.12
N TYR A 609 30.02 17.96 4.83
CA TYR A 609 29.64 19.21 4.16
C TYR A 609 28.44 19.91 4.81
N ALA A 610 27.43 19.14 5.24
CA ALA A 610 26.27 19.65 5.94
C ALA A 610 26.66 20.16 7.34
N ARG A 611 27.40 19.35 8.11
CA ARG A 611 27.87 19.71 9.46
C ARG A 611 28.73 20.96 9.47
N VAL A 612 29.70 21.08 8.56
CA VAL A 612 30.55 22.28 8.47
C VAL A 612 29.73 23.50 8.06
N ALA A 613 28.79 23.35 7.12
CA ALA A 613 27.94 24.45 6.69
C ALA A 613 27.02 24.95 7.81
N GLU A 614 26.46 24.03 8.62
CA GLU A 614 25.64 24.37 9.77
C GLU A 614 26.46 25.05 10.88
N ALA A 615 27.65 24.52 11.18
CA ALA A 615 28.47 25.02 12.28
C ALA A 615 29.21 26.33 11.96
N ARG A 616 29.64 26.53 10.71
CA ARG A 616 30.59 27.59 10.32
C ARG A 616 30.20 28.35 9.05
N GLY A 617 29.06 28.02 8.44
CA GLY A 617 28.63 28.57 7.16
C GLY A 617 29.26 27.86 5.96
N VAL A 618 28.55 27.90 4.83
CA VAL A 618 28.94 27.21 3.58
C VAL A 618 30.27 27.71 2.99
N TRP A 619 30.72 28.91 3.38
CA TRP A 619 31.98 29.53 2.97
C TRP A 619 33.20 28.98 3.72
N LYS A 620 33.04 28.17 4.79
CA LYS A 620 34.16 27.49 5.44
C LYS A 620 34.59 26.26 4.61
N ALA A 621 35.89 26.16 4.32
CA ALA A 621 36.48 24.99 3.70
C ALA A 621 36.20 23.72 4.53
N PRO A 622 35.58 22.68 3.96
CA PRO A 622 35.28 21.42 4.64
C PRO A 622 36.50 20.49 4.67
N ALA A 623 37.60 20.96 5.27
CA ALA A 623 38.87 20.25 5.42
C ALA A 623 39.59 20.64 6.73
N GLY A 624 40.60 19.86 7.11
CA GLY A 624 41.38 19.94 8.35
C GLY A 624 40.77 19.13 9.50
N ASP A 625 41.21 19.40 10.74
CA ASP A 625 40.81 18.64 11.93
C ASP A 625 39.29 18.64 12.19
N GLU A 626 38.58 19.73 11.84
CA GLU A 626 37.12 19.83 11.96
C GLU A 626 36.37 18.95 10.92
N ALA A 627 37.06 18.49 9.88
CA ALA A 627 36.50 17.64 8.82
C ALA A 627 36.75 16.14 9.09
N ARG A 628 36.75 15.75 10.37
CA ARG A 628 36.76 14.35 10.79
C ARG A 628 35.50 13.60 10.36
N LEU A 629 35.66 12.45 9.74
CA LEU A 629 34.56 11.57 9.34
C LEU A 629 34.14 10.69 10.53
N ALA A 630 32.91 10.86 11.00
CA ALA A 630 32.28 9.98 11.98
C ALA A 630 32.10 8.58 11.37
N SER A 631 32.18 7.54 12.22
CA SER A 631 32.04 6.12 11.86
C SER A 631 33.14 5.53 10.95
N ALA A 632 34.03 6.35 10.38
CA ALA A 632 35.22 5.90 9.67
C ALA A 632 36.32 5.45 10.66
N LEU A 633 36.82 4.23 10.46
CA LEU A 633 37.83 3.59 11.31
C LEU A 633 39.23 3.61 10.69
N GLY A 634 39.32 3.73 9.37
CA GLY A 634 40.56 3.78 8.63
C GLY A 634 40.35 4.13 7.17
N VAL A 635 41.43 4.04 6.41
CA VAL A 635 41.49 4.31 4.97
C VAL A 635 42.03 3.08 4.24
N GLU A 636 41.65 2.92 2.98
CA GLU A 636 42.08 1.79 2.14
C GLU A 636 43.60 1.76 1.91
N PHE A 637 44.24 2.92 1.79
CA PHE A 637 45.69 3.06 1.81
C PHE A 637 46.11 4.35 2.52
N ASP A 638 47.27 4.29 3.18
CA ASP A 638 47.87 5.45 3.83
C ASP A 638 48.61 6.34 2.81
N MET A 639 48.62 7.64 3.06
CA MET A 639 49.33 8.63 2.23
C MET A 639 50.35 9.40 3.07
N THR A 640 51.58 9.48 2.58
CA THR A 640 52.56 10.44 3.10
C THR A 640 52.15 11.87 2.75
N ASP A 641 52.77 12.86 3.38
CA ASP A 641 52.50 14.26 3.04
C ASP A 641 52.88 14.61 1.60
N ALA A 642 53.90 13.93 1.05
CA ALA A 642 54.32 14.08 -0.34
C ALA A 642 53.25 13.51 -1.28
N ASP A 643 52.76 12.29 -1.00
CA ASP A 643 51.70 11.63 -1.78
C ASP A 643 50.42 12.46 -1.76
N HIS A 644 50.01 12.92 -0.59
CA HIS A 644 48.83 13.77 -0.42
C HIS A 644 48.96 15.08 -1.22
N THR A 645 50.11 15.74 -1.12
CA THR A 645 50.35 17.00 -1.84
C THR A 645 50.30 16.79 -3.36
N ASP A 646 50.90 15.70 -3.84
CA ASP A 646 50.90 15.34 -5.26
C ASP A 646 49.47 15.02 -5.75
N LEU A 647 48.72 14.21 -5.01
CA LEU A 647 47.33 13.88 -5.32
C LEU A 647 46.44 15.12 -5.45
N VAL A 648 46.55 16.05 -4.51
CA VAL A 648 45.73 17.28 -4.46
C VAL A 648 46.14 18.28 -5.55
N ARG A 649 47.45 18.45 -5.79
CA ARG A 649 47.96 19.46 -6.74
C ARG A 649 47.91 18.97 -8.18
N ASN A 650 48.34 17.75 -8.41
CA ASN A 650 48.51 17.18 -9.75
C ASN A 650 47.31 16.31 -10.15
N GLY A 651 46.58 15.72 -9.20
CA GLY A 651 45.34 14.98 -9.45
C GLY A 651 44.06 15.81 -9.35
N GLY A 652 44.02 16.83 -8.49
CA GLY A 652 42.77 17.54 -8.17
C GLY A 652 41.77 16.69 -7.36
N VAL A 653 42.27 15.64 -6.71
CA VAL A 653 41.50 14.72 -5.85
C VAL A 653 41.81 15.04 -4.39
N ASN A 654 40.79 15.02 -3.54
CA ASN A 654 40.95 15.33 -2.13
C ASN A 654 41.34 14.10 -1.32
N GLY A 655 42.41 14.23 -0.53
CA GLY A 655 42.87 13.14 0.34
C GLY A 655 42.02 12.98 1.60
N VAL A 656 41.62 11.75 1.87
CA VAL A 656 41.09 11.29 3.16
C VAL A 656 42.21 10.56 3.88
N ARG A 657 42.58 10.98 5.10
CA ARG A 657 43.76 10.47 5.81
C ARG A 657 43.44 10.02 7.22
N ALA A 658 44.05 8.94 7.67
CA ALA A 658 44.04 8.56 9.08
C ALA A 658 45.21 9.28 9.80
N ILE A 659 44.90 10.34 10.56
CA ILE A 659 45.89 11.11 11.29
C ILE A 659 45.88 10.70 12.76
N PRO A 660 47.03 10.31 13.36
CA PRO A 660 47.12 10.01 14.78
C PRO A 660 46.59 11.17 15.64
N GLY A 661 45.66 10.88 16.56
CA GLY A 661 45.02 11.88 17.42
C GLY A 661 43.78 12.55 16.82
N SER A 662 43.75 12.83 15.51
CA SER A 662 42.60 13.45 14.84
C SER A 662 41.58 12.44 14.29
N GLY A 663 42.02 11.20 14.00
CA GLY A 663 41.19 10.15 13.38
C GLY A 663 41.20 10.21 11.85
N VAL A 664 40.18 9.67 11.19
CA VAL A 664 40.04 9.76 9.73
C VAL A 664 39.49 11.13 9.35
N VAL A 665 40.26 11.91 8.60
CA VAL A 665 39.97 13.33 8.31
C VAL A 665 40.05 13.70 6.84
N VAL A 666 39.26 14.73 6.57
CA VAL A 666 39.24 15.69 5.46
C VAL A 666 40.51 16.47 5.11
N ASP A 667 41.56 16.00 4.43
CA ASP A 667 42.81 16.81 4.36
C ASP A 667 42.92 17.76 3.15
N ALA A 668 41.89 17.84 2.30
CA ALA A 668 41.81 18.82 1.20
C ALA A 668 40.37 19.18 0.80
N SER A 669 40.19 20.33 0.15
CA SER A 669 38.86 20.83 -0.27
C SER A 669 38.86 21.49 -1.66
N ARG A 670 39.45 20.81 -2.64
CA ARG A 670 39.46 21.20 -4.04
C ARG A 670 38.29 20.62 -4.84
N THR A 671 37.85 21.37 -5.84
CA THR A 671 37.03 20.88 -6.93
C THR A 671 37.93 20.31 -8.03
N LEU A 672 37.34 19.66 -9.02
CA LEU A 672 38.04 19.26 -10.24
C LEU A 672 38.37 20.43 -11.18
N SER A 673 38.18 21.68 -10.75
CA SER A 673 38.44 22.86 -11.56
C SER A 673 39.94 23.14 -11.72
N THR A 674 40.34 23.55 -12.92
CA THR A 674 41.67 24.07 -13.23
C THR A 674 41.77 25.60 -13.14
N ASP A 675 40.65 26.31 -12.99
CA ASP A 675 40.61 27.76 -12.80
C ASP A 675 40.72 28.10 -11.30
N THR A 676 41.69 28.94 -10.95
CA THR A 676 41.97 29.31 -9.55
C THR A 676 40.82 30.05 -8.86
N ARG A 677 39.82 30.52 -9.63
CA ARG A 677 38.58 31.11 -9.09
C ARG A 677 37.60 30.06 -8.58
N TRP A 678 37.63 28.85 -9.13
CA TRP A 678 36.69 27.77 -8.80
C TRP A 678 37.37 26.57 -8.13
N LEU A 679 38.65 26.70 -7.79
CA LEU A 679 39.48 25.63 -7.24
C LEU A 679 38.91 25.04 -5.94
N TYR A 680 38.18 25.80 -5.13
CA TYR A 680 37.77 25.38 -3.78
C TYR A 680 36.30 25.02 -3.67
N VAL A 681 36.02 23.95 -2.92
CA VAL A 681 34.67 23.44 -2.64
C VAL A 681 33.80 24.51 -1.98
N ASN A 682 34.27 25.16 -0.91
CA ASN A 682 33.52 26.18 -0.19
C ASN A 682 33.16 27.40 -1.05
N VAL A 683 34.08 27.79 -1.95
CA VAL A 683 33.84 28.85 -2.94
C VAL A 683 32.69 28.44 -3.87
N ARG A 684 32.76 27.25 -4.47
CA ARG A 684 31.70 26.76 -5.37
C ARG A 684 30.35 26.64 -4.67
N ARG A 685 30.33 26.09 -3.46
CA ARG A 685 29.11 25.93 -2.66
C ARG A 685 28.51 27.28 -2.25
N LEU A 686 29.31 28.27 -1.87
CA LEU A 686 28.82 29.63 -1.59
C LEU A 686 28.15 30.26 -2.81
N PHE A 687 28.76 30.14 -4.00
CA PHE A 687 28.15 30.65 -5.22
C PHE A 687 26.85 29.94 -5.58
N ASN A 688 26.77 28.61 -5.38
CA ASN A 688 25.52 27.87 -5.58
C ASN A 688 24.43 28.37 -4.62
N HIS A 689 24.76 28.54 -3.34
CA HIS A 689 23.85 29.03 -2.31
C HIS A 689 23.31 30.43 -2.64
N VAL A 690 24.21 31.38 -2.98
CA VAL A 690 23.82 32.75 -3.36
C VAL A 690 22.96 32.72 -4.62
N LYS A 691 23.37 32.00 -5.67
CA LYS A 691 22.60 31.90 -6.92
C LYS A 691 21.19 31.35 -6.68
N SER A 692 21.07 30.27 -5.90
CA SER A 692 19.77 29.64 -5.61
C SER A 692 18.86 30.60 -4.81
N SER A 693 19.42 31.23 -3.76
CA SER A 693 18.68 32.21 -2.94
C SER A 693 18.19 33.40 -3.76
N LEU A 694 19.04 33.95 -4.64
CA LEU A 694 18.66 35.06 -5.52
C LEU A 694 17.60 34.63 -6.55
N ARG A 695 17.74 33.45 -7.16
CA ARG A 695 16.77 32.93 -8.14
C ARG A 695 15.39 32.81 -7.52
N ASP A 696 15.29 32.25 -6.32
CA ASP A 696 14.00 32.01 -5.67
C ASP A 696 13.43 33.29 -5.07
N GLY A 697 14.27 34.13 -4.46
CA GLY A 697 13.88 35.42 -3.87
C GLY A 697 13.47 36.48 -4.89
N LEU A 698 13.87 36.36 -6.16
CA LEU A 698 13.56 37.32 -7.22
C LEU A 698 12.47 36.84 -8.19
N ARG A 699 11.82 35.68 -7.96
CA ARG A 699 10.76 35.16 -8.86
C ARG A 699 9.60 36.14 -9.07
N TRP A 700 9.26 36.92 -8.04
CA TRP A 700 8.15 37.89 -8.10
C TRP A 700 8.38 39.03 -9.11
N VAL A 701 9.62 39.27 -9.55
CA VAL A 701 9.97 40.32 -10.51
C VAL A 701 9.38 40.05 -11.91
N ALA A 702 9.14 38.78 -12.28
CA ALA A 702 8.78 38.36 -13.64
C ALA A 702 7.44 38.91 -14.19
N GLN A 703 6.63 39.58 -13.36
CA GLN A 703 5.35 40.18 -13.77
C GLN A 703 5.17 41.62 -13.28
N GLU A 704 6.24 42.24 -12.80
CA GLU A 704 6.21 43.62 -12.33
C GLU A 704 6.49 44.61 -13.47
N PRO A 705 5.92 45.82 -13.43
CA PRO A 705 6.21 46.85 -14.42
C PRO A 705 7.70 47.21 -14.41
N HIS A 706 8.35 47.12 -15.58
CA HIS A 706 9.77 47.42 -15.72
C HIS A 706 10.04 48.93 -15.55
N SER A 707 10.24 49.34 -14.30
CA SER A 707 10.36 50.74 -13.85
C SER A 707 11.66 50.98 -13.08
N GLU A 708 12.03 52.25 -12.92
CA GLU A 708 13.16 52.63 -12.07
C GLU A 708 12.93 52.24 -10.61
N ASP A 709 11.68 52.34 -10.14
CA ASP A 709 11.30 51.92 -8.79
C ASP A 709 11.50 50.42 -8.57
N LEU A 710 11.15 49.57 -9.55
CA LEU A 710 11.42 48.14 -9.49
C LEU A 710 12.91 47.86 -9.38
N ARG A 711 13.74 48.48 -10.24
CA ARG A 711 15.21 48.34 -10.21
C ARG A 711 15.80 48.75 -8.86
N ARG A 712 15.39 49.91 -8.36
CA ARG A 712 15.83 50.41 -7.04
C ARG A 712 15.40 49.50 -5.90
N ARG A 713 14.16 48.99 -5.93
CA ARG A 713 13.62 48.07 -4.93
C ARG A 713 14.40 46.77 -4.91
N VAL A 714 14.64 46.15 -6.08
CA VAL A 714 15.43 44.92 -6.19
C VAL A 714 16.86 45.14 -5.68
N ARG A 715 17.54 46.20 -6.14
CA ARG A 715 18.91 46.51 -5.73
C ARG A 715 19.02 46.77 -4.22
N LEU A 716 18.36 47.82 -3.73
CA LEU A 716 18.59 48.37 -2.39
C LEU A 716 17.85 47.63 -1.28
N ASN A 717 16.65 47.10 -1.56
CA ASN A 717 15.77 46.57 -0.52
C ASN A 717 15.73 45.04 -0.48
N VAL A 718 16.19 44.35 -1.54
CA VAL A 718 16.10 42.89 -1.65
C VAL A 718 17.48 42.23 -1.72
N VAL A 719 18.30 42.58 -2.72
CA VAL A 719 19.60 41.92 -2.95
C VAL A 719 20.69 42.44 -2.00
N THR A 720 20.83 43.75 -1.84
CA THR A 720 21.85 44.32 -0.94
C THR A 720 21.69 43.87 0.52
N PRO A 721 20.49 43.87 1.14
CA PRO A 721 20.31 43.41 2.51
C PRO A 721 20.66 41.93 2.70
N PHE A 722 20.38 41.08 1.71
CA PHE A 722 20.75 39.67 1.73
C PHE A 722 22.28 39.48 1.76
N LEU A 723 23.01 40.14 0.85
CA LEU A 723 24.48 40.07 0.82
C LEU A 723 25.13 40.68 2.08
N LEU A 724 24.55 41.77 2.62
CA LEU A 724 24.98 42.31 3.92
C LEU A 724 24.76 41.31 5.06
N GLY A 725 23.69 40.51 5.00
CA GLY A 725 23.46 39.40 5.93
C GLY A 725 24.59 38.38 5.90
N LEU A 726 24.99 37.92 4.70
CA LEU A 726 26.11 37.00 4.53
C LEU A 726 27.46 37.61 4.95
N TRP A 727 27.68 38.89 4.65
CA TRP A 727 28.88 39.60 5.09
C TRP A 727 28.98 39.66 6.62
N ARG A 728 27.88 40.00 7.32
CA ARG A 728 27.83 40.01 8.80
C ARG A 728 28.10 38.64 9.41
N GLN A 729 27.80 37.56 8.68
CA GLN A 729 28.10 36.19 9.09
C GLN A 729 29.56 35.78 8.77
N GLY A 730 30.32 36.61 8.05
CA GLY A 730 31.72 36.38 7.69
C GLY A 730 31.95 35.69 6.35
N ALA A 731 30.93 35.62 5.48
CA ALA A 731 31.04 34.90 4.20
C ALA A 731 32.08 35.47 3.22
N PHE A 732 32.35 36.76 3.33
CA PHE A 732 33.22 37.51 2.42
C PHE A 732 34.45 38.12 3.11
N GLY A 733 34.78 37.66 4.33
CA GLY A 733 35.92 38.17 5.09
C GLY A 733 35.59 39.41 5.94
N SER A 734 36.63 40.15 6.33
CA SER A 734 36.53 41.31 7.23
C SER A 734 36.57 42.67 6.54
N ASP A 735 36.86 42.70 5.24
CA ASP A 735 36.96 43.94 4.47
C ASP A 735 35.57 44.59 4.31
N PRO A 736 35.50 45.92 4.09
CA PRO A 736 34.22 46.64 4.00
C PRO A 736 33.29 46.09 2.90
N PRO A 737 31.95 46.11 3.08
CA PRO A 737 30.98 45.58 2.12
C PRO A 737 31.18 46.03 0.67
N GLU A 738 31.51 47.30 0.46
CA GLU A 738 31.75 47.92 -0.84
C GLU A 738 32.99 47.39 -1.59
N GLU A 739 33.92 46.75 -0.88
CA GLU A 739 35.11 46.12 -1.47
C GLU A 739 34.88 44.63 -1.74
N VAL A 740 33.98 43.98 -0.99
CA VAL A 740 33.79 42.53 -1.05
C VAL A 740 32.60 42.08 -1.90
N PHE A 741 31.61 42.95 -2.15
CA PHE A 741 30.54 42.67 -3.11
C PHE A 741 29.99 43.95 -3.76
N SER A 742 29.43 43.80 -4.96
CA SER A 742 28.72 44.86 -5.67
C SER A 742 27.43 44.34 -6.31
N VAL A 743 26.42 45.22 -6.39
CA VAL A 743 25.11 44.94 -6.98
C VAL A 743 24.77 46.04 -7.98
N LYS A 744 24.58 45.67 -9.24
CA LYS A 744 24.19 46.59 -10.32
C LYS A 744 22.81 46.20 -10.86
N CYS A 745 21.89 47.16 -10.83
CA CYS A 745 20.56 47.06 -11.44
C CYS A 745 20.08 48.50 -11.69
N ASP A 746 20.42 49.01 -12.87
CA ASP A 746 20.20 50.39 -13.29
C ASP A 746 19.93 50.44 -14.80
N ALA A 747 19.85 51.65 -15.37
CA ALA A 747 19.59 51.84 -16.79
C ALA A 747 20.76 51.41 -17.70
N GLU A 748 21.97 51.25 -17.18
CA GLU A 748 23.11 50.82 -17.99
C GLU A 748 23.05 49.32 -18.29
N ASN A 749 22.69 48.49 -17.30
CA ASN A 749 22.51 47.06 -17.51
C ASN A 749 21.06 46.66 -17.86
N ASN A 750 20.13 47.62 -17.85
CA ASN A 750 18.76 47.48 -18.37
C ASN A 750 18.44 48.61 -19.38
N PRO A 751 19.14 48.67 -20.53
CA PRO A 751 18.88 49.67 -21.54
C PRO A 751 17.51 49.45 -22.21
N PRO A 752 16.94 50.45 -22.92
CA PRO A 752 15.63 50.33 -23.56
C PRO A 752 15.46 49.12 -24.47
N SER A 753 16.53 48.62 -25.10
CA SER A 753 16.50 47.40 -25.91
C SER A 753 16.17 46.15 -25.09
N GLU A 754 16.74 46.00 -23.90
CA GLU A 754 16.48 44.88 -22.98
C GLU A 754 15.09 45.01 -22.36
N VAL A 755 14.69 46.22 -21.99
CA VAL A 755 13.34 46.52 -21.50
C VAL A 755 12.29 46.10 -22.52
N ASN A 756 12.48 46.46 -23.79
CA ASN A 756 11.57 46.12 -24.89
C ASN A 756 11.56 44.61 -25.20
N ALA A 757 12.67 43.91 -24.97
CA ALA A 757 12.76 42.46 -25.08
C ALA A 757 12.13 41.72 -23.88
N GLY A 758 11.75 42.46 -22.82
CA GLY A 758 11.21 41.89 -21.58
C GLY A 758 12.27 41.34 -20.63
N ASN A 759 13.55 41.64 -20.88
CA ASN A 759 14.65 41.18 -20.03
C ASN A 759 14.84 42.13 -18.84
N PHE A 760 15.12 41.56 -17.66
CA PHE A 760 15.46 42.28 -16.44
C PHE A 760 16.75 41.72 -15.85
N THR A 761 17.79 42.54 -15.80
CA THR A 761 19.15 42.13 -15.44
C THR A 761 19.56 42.71 -14.10
N VAL A 762 20.05 41.83 -13.22
CA VAL A 762 20.73 42.17 -11.96
C VAL A 762 22.09 41.52 -11.99
N GLU A 763 23.14 42.33 -11.90
CA GLU A 763 24.51 41.83 -11.79
C GLU A 763 24.94 41.85 -10.33
N VAL A 764 25.46 40.72 -9.86
CA VAL A 764 25.97 40.55 -8.50
C VAL A 764 27.37 39.99 -8.59
N PHE A 765 28.34 40.72 -8.03
CA PHE A 765 29.72 40.28 -7.89
C PHE A 765 30.05 40.19 -6.41
N PHE A 766 30.76 39.14 -5.98
CA PHE A 766 31.26 39.02 -4.61
C PHE A 766 32.55 38.22 -4.58
N TYR A 767 33.36 38.47 -3.56
CA TYR A 767 34.68 37.89 -3.37
C TYR A 767 34.68 37.01 -2.11
N PRO A 768 34.67 35.67 -2.26
CA PRO A 768 34.68 34.75 -1.12
C PRO A 768 36.06 34.65 -0.47
N VAL A 769 36.06 34.29 0.81
CA VAL A 769 37.28 33.92 1.53
C VAL A 769 37.88 32.64 0.95
N LYS A 770 39.16 32.68 0.57
CA LYS A 770 39.92 31.51 0.12
C LYS A 770 40.66 30.87 1.30
N PRO A 771 40.73 29.53 1.39
CA PRO A 771 41.47 28.85 2.47
C PRO A 771 42.99 28.97 2.27
N ALA A 772 43.74 28.96 3.38
CA ALA A 772 45.19 28.85 3.38
C ALA A 772 45.61 27.36 3.34
N GLU A 773 45.96 26.83 2.16
CA GLU A 773 46.36 25.42 1.99
C GLU A 773 47.85 25.14 2.25
N THR A 774 48.71 26.16 2.34
CA THR A 774 50.16 25.96 2.52
C THR A 774 50.73 27.00 3.46
N ILE A 775 51.37 26.54 4.53
CA ILE A 775 52.07 27.37 5.51
C ILE A 775 53.57 27.29 5.22
N LEU A 776 54.14 28.35 4.68
CA LEU A 776 55.59 28.48 4.51
C LEU A 776 56.18 29.15 5.76
N ILE A 777 56.82 28.37 6.62
CA ILE A 777 57.55 28.89 7.78
C ILE A 777 59.02 29.03 7.37
N VAL A 778 59.47 30.27 7.16
CA VAL A 778 60.88 30.58 6.90
C VAL A 778 61.56 30.90 8.24
N VAL A 779 62.49 30.05 8.66
CA VAL A 779 63.33 30.27 9.85
C VAL A 779 64.74 30.61 9.41
N GLY A 780 65.24 31.78 9.82
CA GLY A 780 66.59 32.25 9.54
C GLY A 780 67.34 32.60 10.81
N GLN A 781 68.67 32.46 10.80
CA GLN A 781 69.56 32.93 11.85
C GLN A 781 70.03 34.35 11.48
N GLN A 782 69.83 35.34 12.37
CA GLN A 782 70.45 36.66 12.24
C GLN A 782 71.88 36.61 12.78
N ASP A 783 72.82 37.30 12.11
CA ASP A 783 74.15 37.55 12.66
C ASP A 783 74.02 38.37 13.95
N SER A 784 74.61 37.91 15.05
CA SER A 784 74.73 38.71 16.26
C SER A 784 75.65 39.89 15.94
N GLY A 785 75.10 41.11 16.07
CA GLY A 785 75.78 42.32 15.64
C GLY A 785 77.21 42.45 16.17
N ALA A 786 78.16 42.60 15.25
CA ALA A 786 79.45 43.23 15.51
C ALA A 786 79.43 44.65 14.88
N VAL A 787 79.48 45.65 15.75
CA VAL A 787 79.85 47.05 15.47
C VAL A 787 81.06 47.28 16.38
N ALA A 788 82.23 47.81 15.99
CA ALA A 788 82.60 48.71 14.91
C ALA A 788 84.04 48.42 14.40
N LYS A 789 84.34 48.99 13.22
CA LYS A 789 85.70 49.38 12.83
C LYS A 789 86.26 50.42 13.81
N ASP A 790 87.53 50.29 14.17
CA ASP A 790 88.50 51.39 13.98
C ASP A 790 89.96 50.87 14.01
N THR A 791 90.72 51.35 13.01
CA THR A 791 92.16 51.21 12.69
C THR A 791 92.73 49.83 12.36
#